data_AF-A0A9P1D413-F1
#
_entry.id   AF-A0A9P1D413-F1
#
_cell.length_a   1.000
_cell.length_b   1.000
_cell.length_c   1.000
_cell.angle_alpha   90.00
_cell.angle_beta   90.00
_cell.angle_gamma   90.00
#
_symmetry.space_group_name_H-M   'P 1'
#
loop_
_entity.id
_entity.type
_entity.pdbx_description
1 polymer ?
#
loop_
_entity_poly.entity_id
_entity_poly.type
_entity_poly.pdbx_seq_one_letter_code
_entity_poly.pdbx_strand_id
1 'polypeptide(L)'
;MVLRQVNLLLVLLVCLRLPVPDLRFAFALTWIISCSAEFLAGVGIADVTGPAAEVVMMGYADQDQRVTGIHMRLHARAFIFVHPESDKRMVYVAVDTWAATESLIQGLERRLLGELPGLYSRHNVIIGPSHTHMGPAGISPYYLYQISSFGYVKQSTKALIDGMTEAVKMAHNNIRPATVTLGHGFVDNTTVPGCPMPHCASRNRSPTAYMENPAEERANYSSDMDYDMDLIKIVDAKTGEPMGTMNWFSVHATSMKSTSGLISGDNKGYAEYAFEKAINGPSSVRPAGRGPFVAGFGAAAAGDISPNTEGSWCEVTGKSCETAQSVCYNHHGKPKNSDCLAWGPAGRNIIESTKIIGERQYLAARHIFDKTNMSIGHGIDFRTRYVDMTQYSFKYEDGRSGRTCPPAMSTTFAAGTTDGPSNVDEFGQNMTPTNGFLRFLGHLISLPPEEAKRCHAPKDILLYTGRMKTPYDYMPSKMAFQLLRLGNLIIAGVPGEFTTMAGRRTAKVIKKALLDKGVVSPDARVVINNCASGYAGYVTTIEEYQHQRYEGGSTAYGPHTHGAMTNILREMAEEMAEGKVYRWPGAQPRIPTERQMMEGQTDVVADDPPIGGKFGDVKSDVWPYYYPGSTAQAVIWGAHPRNNLRRNSSFVSVWRLKEDGTTWHMVADDNDWELRFEWRRVGISASTVTITWDIPEDYPEGSYSLQYNGEAKHLSRIMKISGHSRTFLVSKTRPARPYDSAESTSIAVRSPQCPPSSLYTAREHGQHGLVDGRFPGSFTASPQPDFLKRRLEVVWDRLWQKAQAELQEKPKQAIQDLLLRKKHRELLELVTEGAVSVKETLHPLNVSLLELSLKRNPVLNDVSVLLDALKLKGEKLEEVHLDRACTCASPALIQLLLSHGAPLGPNALHCLVERFPFGANKQAVLESINLMIEAKAEIDALGSSPFSSVTPLTASGALSLPKEVIQCLLDFRADPLGGKGTRSPLHAHVAQWGSPAGVELLVKNRADLNARDASGKTPVHIALAGHPKFNLAMCLKSLGADVTVADHQGVTPRQILLKHNSPAQAAELEGRSELNAEELRLQQALDHPLAKKFQASAFAAVSWILSRTPEDGFGGICNNELTEDFPYGDRRLSECLGGHVPKHLVLQLPLTRYSELLGDLCLKSPEPEGFTVRGVLMEIYKFYQEPFSKEELSEINAHFGRGCLGDTFGYIQNNVAEDEGQEQQKKQRVPRLNLRGDSIFFEGFRSCKYFEDDQSLWGTLSLGS
;
A
#
# COMPACT_ATOMS: atom_id res chain seq x y z
N MET A 1 -54.52 30.76 19.53
CA MET A 1 -55.61 31.61 20.08
C MET A 1 -55.61 31.68 21.60
N VAL A 2 -55.63 30.57 22.34
CA VAL A 2 -55.76 30.51 23.82
C VAL A 2 -54.95 31.57 24.59
N LEU A 3 -53.65 31.74 24.28
CA LEU A 3 -52.77 32.75 24.91
C LEU A 3 -53.29 34.21 24.86
N ARG A 4 -54.09 34.59 23.85
CA ARG A 4 -54.71 35.93 23.80
C ARG A 4 -55.90 36.09 24.75
N GLN A 5 -56.61 35.00 25.09
CA GLN A 5 -57.72 35.05 26.04
C GLN A 5 -57.20 35.08 27.50
N VAL A 6 -56.13 34.35 27.82
CA VAL A 6 -55.50 34.37 29.15
C VAL A 6 -55.01 35.77 29.52
N ASN A 7 -54.33 36.46 28.61
CA ASN A 7 -53.86 37.84 28.85
C ASN A 7 -55.01 38.84 29.00
N LEU A 8 -56.13 38.67 28.27
CA LEU A 8 -57.31 39.53 28.43
C LEU A 8 -57.95 39.35 29.82
N LEU A 9 -57.98 38.11 30.33
CA LEU A 9 -58.51 37.79 31.64
C LEU A 9 -57.66 38.37 32.79
N LEU A 10 -56.32 38.30 32.68
CA LEU A 10 -55.42 38.92 33.67
C LEU A 10 -55.61 40.44 33.75
N VAL A 11 -55.72 41.13 32.61
CA VAL A 11 -55.91 42.59 32.58
C VAL A 11 -57.25 42.98 33.23
N LEU A 12 -58.33 42.25 32.94
CA LEU A 12 -59.63 42.44 33.59
C LEU A 12 -59.58 42.25 35.11
N LEU A 13 -58.90 41.20 35.60
CA LEU A 13 -58.75 40.93 37.04
C LEU A 13 -57.96 42.03 37.76
N VAL A 14 -56.88 42.54 37.16
CA VAL A 14 -56.08 43.65 37.72
C VAL A 14 -56.89 44.95 37.79
N CYS A 15 -57.74 45.23 36.79
CA CYS A 15 -58.59 46.43 36.79
C CYS A 15 -59.69 46.41 37.87
N LEU A 16 -60.15 45.23 38.32
CA LEU A 16 -61.30 45.08 39.22
C LEU A 16 -60.97 45.06 40.72
N ARG A 17 -59.68 45.09 41.11
CA ARG A 17 -59.21 45.17 42.52
C ARG A 17 -59.82 44.17 43.51
N LEU A 18 -60.23 42.98 43.05
CA LEU A 18 -60.73 41.92 43.94
C LEU A 18 -59.56 41.19 44.65
N PRO A 19 -59.64 40.92 45.96
CA PRO A 19 -58.60 40.20 46.69
C PRO A 19 -58.68 38.69 46.42
N VAL A 20 -57.64 38.11 45.83
CA VAL A 20 -57.54 36.66 45.58
C VAL A 20 -56.30 36.10 46.31
N PRO A 21 -56.47 35.26 47.35
CA PRO A 21 -55.38 34.84 48.23
C PRO A 21 -54.54 33.66 47.68
N ASP A 22 -54.32 33.56 46.37
CA ASP A 22 -53.75 32.33 45.75
C ASP A 22 -52.65 32.55 44.69
N LEU A 23 -51.95 33.69 44.73
CA LEU A 23 -50.84 33.96 43.80
C LEU A 23 -49.67 32.94 43.92
N ARG A 24 -49.58 32.20 45.03
CA ARG A 24 -48.53 31.19 45.26
C ARG A 24 -48.70 29.97 44.35
N PHE A 25 -49.91 29.52 44.07
CA PHE A 25 -50.15 28.39 43.16
C PHE A 25 -49.82 28.73 41.70
N ALA A 26 -50.09 29.96 41.26
CA ALA A 26 -49.74 30.41 39.91
C ALA A 26 -48.21 30.45 39.71
N PHE A 27 -47.46 31.03 40.66
CA PHE A 27 -46.00 31.02 40.62
C PHE A 27 -45.43 29.59 40.71
N ALA A 28 -46.00 28.74 41.56
CA ALA A 28 -45.62 27.32 41.65
C ALA A 28 -45.80 26.60 40.31
N LEU A 29 -46.90 26.82 39.57
CA LEU A 29 -47.07 26.19 38.25
C LEU A 29 -46.01 26.64 37.24
N THR A 30 -45.65 27.92 37.20
CA THR A 30 -44.53 28.39 36.35
C THR A 30 -43.16 27.88 36.79
N TRP A 31 -42.96 27.60 38.08
CA TRP A 31 -41.74 26.96 38.59
C TRP A 31 -41.69 25.46 38.28
N ILE A 32 -42.80 24.75 38.42
CA ILE A 32 -42.94 23.32 38.06
C ILE A 32 -42.69 23.12 36.56
N ILE A 33 -43.15 24.04 35.72
CA ILE A 33 -42.88 24.03 34.26
C ILE A 33 -41.43 24.50 33.93
N SER A 34 -40.68 25.03 34.90
CA SER A 34 -39.26 25.39 34.76
C SER A 34 -38.29 24.37 35.36
N CYS A 35 -38.77 23.23 35.86
CA CYS A 35 -38.00 22.24 36.63
C CYS A 35 -37.87 20.91 35.88
N SER A 36 -37.06 20.86 34.81
CA SER A 36 -36.82 19.63 34.03
C SER A 36 -35.43 19.46 33.42
N ALA A 37 -34.57 20.49 33.42
CA ALA A 37 -33.22 20.41 32.85
C ALA A 37 -32.16 20.23 33.96
N GLU A 38 -31.52 19.07 34.01
CA GLU A 38 -30.46 18.77 34.98
C GLU A 38 -29.20 19.64 34.76
N PHE A 39 -28.98 20.08 33.52
CA PHE A 39 -27.82 20.87 33.08
C PHE A 39 -28.23 21.96 32.09
N LEU A 40 -27.37 22.97 31.94
CA LEU A 40 -27.28 23.70 30.67
C LEU A 40 -26.14 23.08 29.86
N ALA A 41 -26.35 22.84 28.57
CA ALA A 41 -25.32 22.36 27.66
C ALA A 41 -25.19 23.26 26.43
N GLY A 42 -24.00 23.29 25.84
CA GLY A 42 -23.72 24.02 24.60
C GLY A 42 -22.75 23.22 23.71
N VAL A 43 -22.98 23.25 22.40
CA VAL A 43 -22.22 22.50 21.39
C VAL A 43 -21.73 23.42 20.27
N GLY A 44 -20.55 23.15 19.73
CA GLY A 44 -19.97 23.92 18.62
C GLY A 44 -18.84 23.17 17.92
N ILE A 45 -18.68 23.42 16.62
CA ILE A 45 -17.71 22.78 15.74
C ILE A 45 -16.99 23.83 14.90
N ALA A 46 -15.68 23.68 14.70
CA ALA A 46 -14.88 24.57 13.85
C ALA A 46 -13.67 23.84 13.23
N ASP A 47 -13.21 24.32 12.08
CA ASP A 47 -12.12 23.75 11.29
C ASP A 47 -10.73 24.01 11.92
N VAL A 48 -9.94 22.97 12.20
CA VAL A 48 -8.55 23.05 12.68
C VAL A 48 -7.51 22.67 11.62
N THR A 49 -7.93 22.49 10.36
CA THR A 49 -7.07 22.01 9.27
C THR A 49 -5.84 22.88 9.08
N GLY A 50 -4.67 22.23 9.19
CA GLY A 50 -3.36 22.86 9.05
C GLY A 50 -2.86 22.93 7.59
N PRO A 51 -1.54 23.08 7.39
CA PRO A 51 -0.94 23.25 6.06
C PRO A 51 -1.10 22.02 5.15
N ALA A 52 -1.90 22.17 4.10
CA ALA A 52 -2.32 21.10 3.18
C ALA A 52 -1.28 20.72 2.08
N ALA A 53 0.02 20.94 2.29
CA ALA A 53 1.09 20.51 1.38
C ALA A 53 2.52 20.64 2.00
N GLU A 54 3.47 19.81 1.56
CA GLU A 54 4.93 19.81 1.85
C GLU A 54 5.37 19.57 3.32
N VAL A 55 4.49 19.78 4.30
CA VAL A 55 4.72 19.55 5.74
C VAL A 55 4.68 18.05 6.08
N VAL A 56 5.59 17.56 6.91
CA VAL A 56 5.57 16.15 7.39
C VAL A 56 4.32 15.87 8.25
N MET A 57 3.77 14.65 8.21
CA MET A 57 2.60 14.24 8.99
C MET A 57 2.97 13.73 10.40
N MET A 58 2.05 13.84 11.37
CA MET A 58 2.32 13.55 12.78
C MET A 58 1.78 12.18 13.19
N GLY A 59 2.63 11.33 13.76
CA GLY A 59 2.25 10.03 14.31
C GLY A 59 3.25 8.94 13.93
N TYR A 60 3.35 8.62 12.63
CA TYR A 60 4.25 7.59 12.11
C TYR A 60 5.75 7.95 12.18
N ALA A 61 6.09 9.23 12.39
CA ALA A 61 7.45 9.77 12.44
C ALA A 61 8.32 9.55 11.17
N ASP A 62 7.70 9.15 10.06
CA ASP A 62 8.28 9.08 8.73
C ASP A 62 8.56 10.50 8.19
N GLN A 63 9.75 10.73 7.64
CA GLN A 63 10.17 12.03 7.08
C GLN A 63 9.79 12.23 5.61
N ASP A 64 9.47 11.14 4.91
CA ASP A 64 9.00 11.13 3.52
C ASP A 64 7.46 11.19 3.45
N GLN A 65 6.75 10.81 4.53
CA GLN A 65 5.31 11.09 4.69
C GLN A 65 5.05 12.59 4.86
N ARG A 66 4.95 13.28 3.73
CA ARG A 66 4.57 14.69 3.62
C ARG A 66 3.13 14.81 3.19
N VAL A 67 2.46 15.85 3.70
CA VAL A 67 1.15 16.25 3.22
C VAL A 67 1.23 16.55 1.73
N THR A 68 0.35 15.92 0.96
CA THR A 68 0.12 16.17 -0.46
C THR A 68 -1.29 16.69 -0.73
N GLY A 69 -2.18 16.76 0.27
CA GLY A 69 -3.52 17.31 0.08
C GLY A 69 -4.49 17.03 1.22
N ILE A 70 -5.78 16.94 0.90
CA ILE A 70 -6.88 16.72 1.86
C ILE A 70 -7.80 15.61 1.33
N HIS A 71 -8.16 14.67 2.21
CA HIS A 71 -9.25 13.72 2.03
C HIS A 71 -10.48 14.12 2.87
N MET A 72 -10.23 14.66 4.07
CA MET A 72 -11.24 15.24 4.96
C MET A 72 -10.61 16.37 5.78
N ARG A 73 -11.40 17.39 6.14
CA ARG A 73 -10.93 18.46 7.04
C ARG A 73 -10.93 17.98 8.50
N LEU A 74 -9.96 18.49 9.24
CA LEU A 74 -9.80 18.22 10.66
C LEU A 74 -10.65 19.22 11.46
N HIS A 75 -11.41 18.76 12.46
CA HIS A 75 -12.29 19.62 13.24
C HIS A 75 -11.97 19.61 14.75
N ALA A 76 -12.32 20.71 15.42
CA ALA A 76 -12.49 20.77 16.86
C ALA A 76 -13.98 20.86 17.19
N ARG A 77 -14.42 20.06 18.16
CA ARG A 77 -15.81 19.88 18.57
C ARG A 77 -15.92 20.07 20.08
N ALA A 78 -16.47 21.20 20.49
CA ALA A 78 -16.55 21.61 21.89
C ALA A 78 -17.93 21.28 22.49
N PHE A 79 -17.90 20.62 23.64
CA PHE A 79 -19.06 20.27 24.46
C PHE A 79 -18.90 20.98 25.80
N ILE A 80 -19.81 21.88 26.13
CA ILE A 80 -19.81 22.65 27.38
C ILE A 80 -20.98 22.21 28.23
N PHE A 81 -20.73 21.92 29.50
CA PHE A 81 -21.76 21.65 30.50
C PHE A 81 -21.66 22.64 31.66
N VAL A 82 -22.79 23.15 32.11
CA VAL A 82 -22.90 24.09 33.23
C VAL A 82 -23.92 23.58 34.23
N HIS A 83 -23.51 23.53 35.50
CA HIS A 83 -24.39 23.17 36.61
C HIS A 83 -25.32 24.35 36.95
N PRO A 84 -26.65 24.20 36.87
CA PRO A 84 -27.59 25.33 36.89
C PRO A 84 -27.51 26.16 38.19
N GLU A 85 -27.30 25.52 39.34
CA GLU A 85 -27.29 26.19 40.65
C GLU A 85 -25.94 26.81 41.06
N SER A 86 -24.81 26.28 40.56
CA SER A 86 -23.46 26.61 41.07
C SER A 86 -22.58 27.33 40.05
N ASP A 87 -23.06 27.49 38.82
CA ASP A 87 -22.33 27.95 37.63
C ASP A 87 -20.97 27.26 37.41
N LYS A 88 -20.73 26.08 38.01
CA LYS A 88 -19.58 25.24 37.67
C LYS A 88 -19.69 24.84 36.21
N ARG A 89 -18.70 25.23 35.40
CA ARG A 89 -18.61 24.94 33.97
C ARG A 89 -17.49 23.95 33.71
N MET A 90 -17.69 23.03 32.80
CA MET A 90 -16.67 22.17 32.23
C MET A 90 -16.77 22.15 30.70
N VAL A 91 -15.64 21.96 30.03
CA VAL A 91 -15.51 21.94 28.58
C VAL A 91 -14.70 20.72 28.17
N TYR A 92 -15.27 19.89 27.31
CA TYR A 92 -14.53 18.86 26.58
C TYR A 92 -14.40 19.30 25.12
N VAL A 93 -13.19 19.31 24.58
CA VAL A 93 -12.94 19.61 23.16
C VAL A 93 -12.42 18.34 22.48
N ALA A 94 -13.29 17.61 21.78
CA ALA A 94 -12.83 16.58 20.85
C ALA A 94 -12.10 17.28 19.70
N VAL A 95 -10.95 16.75 19.26
CA VAL A 95 -10.19 17.40 18.18
C VAL A 95 -9.42 16.40 17.33
N ASP A 96 -9.51 16.60 16.01
CA ASP A 96 -8.76 15.87 15.00
C ASP A 96 -7.28 16.26 15.03
N THR A 97 -6.55 15.63 15.93
CA THR A 97 -5.10 15.80 16.08
C THR A 97 -4.47 14.60 16.78
N TRP A 98 -3.14 14.53 16.70
CA TRP A 98 -2.33 13.47 17.31
C TRP A 98 -2.37 13.50 18.85
N ALA A 99 -2.18 14.66 19.48
CA ALA A 99 -2.17 14.77 20.95
C ALA A 99 -2.44 16.18 21.46
N ALA A 100 -2.95 16.31 22.69
CA ALA A 100 -3.05 17.59 23.39
C ALA A 100 -1.68 18.03 23.92
N THR A 101 -0.79 18.49 23.03
CA THR A 101 0.55 18.95 23.42
C THR A 101 0.48 20.17 24.36
N GLU A 102 1.50 20.37 25.20
CA GLU A 102 1.52 21.53 26.12
C GLU A 102 1.52 22.88 25.35
N SER A 103 1.99 22.91 24.10
CA SER A 103 1.83 24.08 23.21
C SER A 103 0.36 24.39 22.91
N LEU A 104 -0.46 23.36 22.68
CA LEU A 104 -1.90 23.49 22.45
C LEU A 104 -2.63 23.86 23.75
N ILE A 105 -2.31 23.21 24.87
CA ILE A 105 -2.90 23.50 26.19
C ILE A 105 -2.63 24.95 26.60
N GLN A 106 -1.37 25.39 26.60
CA GLN A 106 -1.01 26.77 26.93
C GLN A 106 -1.44 27.77 25.85
N GLY A 107 -1.62 27.34 24.60
CA GLY A 107 -2.14 28.15 23.51
C GLY A 107 -3.63 28.46 23.69
N LEU A 108 -4.45 27.42 23.85
CA LEU A 108 -5.89 27.51 24.05
C LEU A 108 -6.24 28.27 25.32
N GLU A 109 -5.58 27.99 26.46
CA GLU A 109 -5.84 28.72 27.71
C GLU A 109 -5.56 30.23 27.56
N ARG A 110 -4.43 30.62 26.94
CA ARG A 110 -4.13 32.04 26.72
C ARG A 110 -5.14 32.72 25.79
N ARG A 111 -5.69 32.00 24.81
CA ARG A 111 -6.70 32.55 23.90
C ARG A 111 -8.07 32.67 24.58
N LEU A 112 -8.50 31.63 25.31
CA LEU A 112 -9.75 31.65 26.09
C LEU A 112 -9.71 32.70 27.20
N LEU A 113 -8.58 32.90 27.90
CA LEU A 113 -8.42 33.96 28.90
C LEU A 113 -8.61 35.37 28.30
N GLY A 114 -8.25 35.56 27.02
CA GLY A 114 -8.41 36.83 26.32
C GLY A 114 -9.78 37.06 25.67
N GLU A 115 -10.58 36.02 25.44
CA GLU A 115 -11.89 36.12 24.77
C GLU A 115 -13.10 35.79 25.66
N LEU A 116 -12.89 34.95 26.68
CA LEU A 116 -13.91 34.46 27.63
C LEU A 116 -13.34 34.49 29.07
N PRO A 117 -12.91 35.67 29.57
CA PRO A 117 -12.11 35.80 30.78
C PRO A 117 -12.81 35.26 32.03
N GLY A 118 -12.06 34.50 32.84
CA GLY A 118 -12.53 33.96 34.12
C GLY A 118 -13.44 32.73 34.04
N LEU A 119 -13.97 32.38 32.87
CA LEU A 119 -14.89 31.24 32.70
C LEU A 119 -14.18 29.92 32.42
N TYR A 120 -13.09 29.95 31.65
CA TYR A 120 -12.42 28.77 31.12
C TYR A 120 -10.90 28.82 31.31
N SER A 121 -10.33 27.71 31.76
CA SER A 121 -8.91 27.53 32.10
C SER A 121 -8.51 26.06 31.98
N ARG A 122 -7.22 25.72 32.11
CA ARG A 122 -6.76 24.32 32.16
C ARG A 122 -7.32 23.48 33.31
N HIS A 123 -8.07 24.09 34.24
CA HIS A 123 -8.77 23.37 35.30
C HIS A 123 -10.06 22.72 34.83
N ASN A 124 -10.77 23.38 33.91
CA ASN A 124 -12.10 22.98 33.47
C ASN A 124 -12.23 22.81 31.95
N VAL A 125 -11.13 22.92 31.21
CA VAL A 125 -11.03 22.58 29.78
C VAL A 125 -10.11 21.38 29.60
N ILE A 126 -10.63 20.30 29.01
CA ILE A 126 -9.85 19.14 28.53
C ILE A 126 -9.86 19.13 26.99
N ILE A 127 -8.73 18.78 26.38
CA ILE A 127 -8.58 18.60 24.94
C ILE A 127 -8.49 17.09 24.71
N GLY A 128 -9.49 16.49 24.08
CA GLY A 128 -9.53 15.06 23.76
C GLY A 128 -9.15 14.79 22.30
N PRO A 129 -7.91 14.38 21.99
CA PRO A 129 -7.52 14.05 20.63
C PRO A 129 -8.25 12.80 20.11
N SER A 130 -8.50 12.75 18.80
CA SER A 130 -8.85 11.50 18.10
C SER A 130 -7.62 10.60 17.86
N HIS A 131 -6.41 11.12 18.08
CA HIS A 131 -5.11 10.46 17.84
C HIS A 131 -4.86 10.11 16.36
N THR A 132 -5.45 10.88 15.43
CA THR A 132 -5.22 10.70 13.98
C THR A 132 -3.74 10.88 13.62
N HIS A 133 -3.19 9.89 12.90
CA HIS A 133 -1.85 9.97 12.32
C HIS A 133 -1.77 10.80 11.02
N MET A 134 -2.92 11.32 10.55
CA MET A 134 -3.05 12.03 9.27
C MET A 134 -3.21 13.56 9.45
N GLY A 135 -2.70 14.11 10.55
CA GLY A 135 -2.58 15.55 10.77
C GLY A 135 -1.18 16.10 10.45
N PRO A 136 -1.04 17.38 10.03
CA PRO A 136 0.26 18.00 9.81
C PRO A 136 1.04 18.22 11.11
N ALA A 137 2.33 17.90 11.10
CA ALA A 137 3.19 17.88 12.27
C ALA A 137 3.71 19.27 12.71
N GLY A 138 4.69 19.25 13.63
CA GLY A 138 5.32 20.44 14.19
C GLY A 138 4.54 21.10 15.34
N ILE A 139 3.68 20.34 16.04
CA ILE A 139 2.77 20.85 17.08
C ILE A 139 3.27 20.66 18.52
N SER A 140 4.36 19.92 18.73
CA SER A 140 4.92 19.64 20.06
C SER A 140 5.99 20.65 20.47
N PRO A 141 6.07 21.08 21.75
CA PRO A 141 7.15 21.93 22.24
C PRO A 141 8.45 21.17 22.56
N TYR A 142 8.39 19.84 22.63
CA TYR A 142 9.51 19.00 23.06
C TYR A 142 10.28 18.43 21.86
N TYR A 143 11.61 18.51 21.90
CA TYR A 143 12.44 18.37 20.70
C TYR A 143 12.43 16.97 20.07
N LEU A 144 12.23 15.89 20.85
CA LEU A 144 12.14 14.52 20.29
C LEU A 144 11.08 14.42 19.19
N TYR A 145 9.92 15.03 19.44
CA TYR A 145 8.77 15.04 18.54
C TYR A 145 8.85 16.10 17.42
N GLN A 146 9.97 16.81 17.33
CA GLN A 146 10.27 17.76 16.25
C GLN A 146 11.32 17.23 15.26
N ILE A 147 11.99 16.10 15.57
CA ILE A 147 13.05 15.53 14.71
C ILE A 147 12.47 15.01 13.39
N SER A 148 11.35 14.28 13.44
CA SER A 148 10.63 13.84 12.24
C SER A 148 10.01 15.01 11.46
N SER A 149 9.44 15.99 12.16
CA SER A 149 8.77 17.13 11.52
C SER A 149 9.71 18.23 11.00
N PHE A 150 11.04 18.07 11.11
CA PHE A 150 12.02 19.13 10.82
C PHE A 150 11.73 20.45 11.56
N GLY A 151 11.40 20.35 12.85
CA GLY A 151 11.10 21.49 13.71
C GLY A 151 9.62 21.73 13.99
N TYR A 152 9.34 22.85 14.63
CA TYR A 152 8.00 23.36 14.93
C TYR A 152 7.36 24.02 13.70
N VAL A 153 6.04 23.93 13.57
CA VAL A 153 5.28 24.48 12.44
C VAL A 153 4.16 25.39 12.96
N LYS A 154 4.37 26.70 12.82
CA LYS A 154 3.43 27.75 13.25
C LYS A 154 2.05 27.59 12.63
N GLN A 155 1.96 27.23 11.35
CA GLN A 155 0.69 27.08 10.63
C GLN A 155 -0.19 25.98 11.26
N SER A 156 0.38 24.79 11.53
CA SER A 156 -0.32 23.68 12.18
C SER A 156 -0.82 24.08 13.57
N THR A 157 0.08 24.58 14.42
CA THR A 157 -0.25 24.90 15.82
C THR A 157 -1.26 26.05 15.93
N LYS A 158 -1.17 27.07 15.06
CA LYS A 158 -2.13 28.18 15.05
C LYS A 158 -3.52 27.73 14.58
N ALA A 159 -3.62 26.89 13.54
CA ALA A 159 -4.89 26.38 13.04
C ALA A 159 -5.66 25.61 14.14
N LEU A 160 -4.95 24.76 14.89
CA LEU A 160 -5.49 24.05 16.05
C LEU A 160 -5.96 24.99 17.16
N ILE A 161 -5.14 25.95 17.59
CA ILE A 161 -5.51 26.89 18.67
C ILE A 161 -6.68 27.79 18.26
N ASP A 162 -6.67 28.33 17.04
CA ASP A 162 -7.75 29.17 16.51
C ASP A 162 -9.07 28.37 16.45
N GLY A 163 -9.06 27.18 15.82
CA GLY A 163 -10.27 26.38 15.63
C GLY A 163 -10.83 25.82 16.94
N MET A 164 -10.00 25.35 17.87
CA MET A 164 -10.47 24.98 19.21
C MET A 164 -11.10 26.17 19.95
N THR A 165 -10.54 27.38 19.81
CA THR A 165 -11.13 28.59 20.41
C THR A 165 -12.47 28.94 19.76
N GLU A 166 -12.58 28.84 18.43
CA GLU A 166 -13.81 29.07 17.68
C GLU A 166 -14.90 28.08 18.06
N ALA A 167 -14.59 26.79 18.15
CA ALA A 167 -15.51 25.75 18.60
C ALA A 167 -16.02 26.01 20.03
N VAL A 168 -15.12 26.32 20.98
CA VAL A 168 -15.50 26.65 22.37
C VAL A 168 -16.36 27.91 22.46
N LYS A 169 -16.09 28.94 21.64
CA LYS A 169 -16.93 30.15 21.54
C LYS A 169 -18.30 29.84 20.96
N MET A 170 -18.38 29.01 19.91
CA MET A 170 -19.66 28.59 19.33
C MET A 170 -20.48 27.79 20.35
N ALA A 171 -19.86 26.86 21.07
CA ALA A 171 -20.49 26.11 22.15
C ALA A 171 -20.96 27.02 23.30
N HIS A 172 -20.14 27.99 23.72
CA HIS A 172 -20.50 28.95 24.77
C HIS A 172 -21.70 29.83 24.38
N ASN A 173 -21.71 30.34 23.16
CA ASN A 173 -22.82 31.15 22.62
C ASN A 173 -24.11 30.33 22.38
N ASN A 174 -24.02 29.00 22.46
CA ASN A 174 -25.10 28.03 22.24
C ASN A 174 -25.50 27.30 23.55
N ILE A 175 -25.07 27.78 24.72
CA ILE A 175 -25.47 27.21 26.02
C ILE A 175 -26.97 27.42 26.25
N ARG A 176 -27.69 26.32 26.47
CA ARG A 176 -29.15 26.31 26.72
C ARG A 176 -29.57 25.10 27.58
N PRO A 177 -30.78 25.09 28.18
CA PRO A 177 -31.24 23.97 28.99
C PRO A 177 -31.26 22.65 28.21
N ALA A 178 -30.66 21.61 28.76
CA ALA A 178 -30.46 20.33 28.08
C ALA A 178 -30.66 19.15 29.03
N THR A 179 -31.06 18.02 28.45
CA THR A 179 -31.02 16.71 29.12
C THR A 179 -29.79 15.97 28.62
N VAL A 180 -29.05 15.35 29.53
CA VAL A 180 -27.82 14.61 29.22
C VAL A 180 -27.97 13.18 29.71
N THR A 181 -27.89 12.22 28.80
CA THR A 181 -28.04 10.79 29.11
C THR A 181 -26.77 10.02 28.82
N LEU A 182 -26.37 9.15 29.75
CA LEU A 182 -25.19 8.28 29.62
C LEU A 182 -25.59 6.99 28.89
N GLY A 183 -24.94 6.70 27.77
CA GLY A 183 -25.07 5.46 27.02
C GLY A 183 -23.85 4.58 27.20
N HIS A 184 -24.06 3.26 27.22
CA HIS A 184 -23.02 2.24 27.26
C HIS A 184 -23.43 1.07 26.35
N GLY A 185 -22.45 0.43 25.72
CA GLY A 185 -22.61 -0.79 24.92
C GLY A 185 -21.27 -1.27 24.38
N PHE A 186 -21.31 -2.10 23.35
CA PHE A 186 -20.12 -2.74 22.76
C PHE A 186 -20.04 -2.47 21.25
N VAL A 187 -18.83 -2.42 20.70
CA VAL A 187 -18.59 -2.44 19.24
C VAL A 187 -18.42 -3.89 18.79
N ASP A 188 -19.55 -4.58 18.66
CA ASP A 188 -19.64 -6.01 18.36
C ASP A 188 -20.83 -6.34 17.44
N ASN A 189 -21.13 -7.62 17.26
CA ASN A 189 -22.25 -8.08 16.41
C ASN A 189 -23.65 -7.77 16.98
N THR A 190 -23.79 -7.26 18.21
CA THR A 190 -25.08 -6.89 18.81
C THR A 190 -25.50 -5.47 18.44
N THR A 191 -24.51 -4.59 18.21
CA THR A 191 -24.74 -3.19 17.81
C THR A 191 -24.43 -2.94 16.33
N VAL A 192 -23.45 -3.66 15.77
CA VAL A 192 -22.96 -3.55 14.39
C VAL A 192 -23.36 -4.81 13.59
N PRO A 193 -24.35 -4.74 12.69
CA PRO A 193 -24.78 -5.88 11.89
C PRO A 193 -23.63 -6.47 11.05
N GLY A 194 -23.46 -7.79 11.13
CA GLY A 194 -22.46 -8.51 10.33
C GLY A 194 -21.00 -8.31 10.77
N CYS A 195 -20.73 -7.74 11.94
CA CYS A 195 -19.35 -7.49 12.36
C CYS A 195 -18.53 -8.80 12.59
N PRO A 196 -17.30 -8.92 12.05
CA PRO A 196 -16.49 -10.12 12.18
C PRO A 196 -15.88 -10.22 13.59
N MET A 197 -16.50 -10.99 14.48
CA MET A 197 -15.93 -11.27 15.81
C MET A 197 -14.77 -12.28 15.71
N PRO A 198 -13.69 -12.15 16.51
CA PRO A 198 -13.52 -11.17 17.60
C PRO A 198 -12.97 -9.80 17.17
N HIS A 199 -12.67 -9.57 15.88
CA HIS A 199 -11.99 -8.36 15.40
C HIS A 199 -12.95 -7.37 14.72
N CYS A 200 -13.99 -6.93 15.45
CA CYS A 200 -15.05 -6.09 14.88
C CYS A 200 -14.51 -4.73 14.38
N ALA A 201 -13.98 -3.88 15.26
CA ALA A 201 -13.37 -2.60 14.86
C ALA A 201 -11.91 -2.45 15.34
N SER A 202 -11.34 -3.51 15.90
CA SER A 202 -10.12 -3.47 16.72
C SER A 202 -9.35 -4.79 16.66
N ARG A 203 -8.03 -4.71 16.87
CA ARG A 203 -7.11 -5.84 17.09
C ARG A 203 -6.01 -5.41 18.07
N ASN A 204 -5.68 -6.23 19.07
CA ASN A 204 -4.50 -5.96 19.89
C ASN A 204 -3.23 -6.18 19.05
N ARG A 205 -2.34 -5.19 18.98
CA ARG A 205 -1.10 -5.21 18.19
C ARG A 205 0.13 -5.65 18.99
N SER A 206 0.00 -5.82 20.30
CA SER A 206 1.04 -6.33 21.20
C SER A 206 0.52 -7.44 22.14
N PRO A 207 -0.19 -8.47 21.61
CA PRO A 207 -0.89 -9.45 22.45
C PRO A 207 0.08 -10.26 23.32
N THR A 208 1.32 -10.50 22.89
CA THR A 208 2.32 -11.20 23.72
C THR A 208 2.70 -10.42 24.99
N ALA A 209 2.66 -9.08 24.95
CA ALA A 209 2.87 -8.25 26.14
C ALA A 209 1.62 -8.23 27.05
N TYR A 210 0.41 -8.15 26.46
CA TYR A 210 -0.85 -8.29 27.22
C TYR A 210 -0.91 -9.63 27.98
N MET A 211 -0.38 -10.70 27.38
CA MET A 211 -0.34 -12.06 27.96
C MET A 211 0.64 -12.20 29.15
N GLU A 212 1.46 -11.19 29.47
CA GLU A 212 2.25 -11.16 30.71
C GLU A 212 1.44 -10.71 31.93
N ASN A 213 0.32 -10.01 31.74
CA ASN A 213 -0.55 -9.61 32.86
C ASN A 213 -1.07 -10.86 33.62
N PRO A 214 -1.38 -10.79 34.93
CA PRO A 214 -1.80 -11.96 35.70
C PRO A 214 -2.98 -12.71 35.06
N ALA A 215 -2.90 -14.04 34.99
CA ALA A 215 -3.95 -14.87 34.36
C ALA A 215 -5.31 -14.71 35.07
N GLU A 216 -5.30 -14.64 36.39
CA GLU A 216 -6.48 -14.37 37.24
C GLU A 216 -7.10 -12.99 36.96
N GLU A 217 -6.30 -11.99 36.59
CA GLU A 217 -6.82 -10.68 36.20
C GLU A 217 -7.42 -10.71 34.79
N ARG A 218 -6.69 -11.30 33.82
CA ARG A 218 -7.17 -11.45 32.44
C ARG A 218 -8.49 -12.23 32.34
N ALA A 219 -8.70 -13.22 33.20
CA ALA A 219 -9.94 -14.01 33.26
C ALA A 219 -11.21 -13.20 33.61
N ASN A 220 -11.09 -11.94 34.07
CA ASN A 220 -12.24 -11.05 34.29
C ASN A 220 -12.71 -10.32 33.01
N TYR A 221 -12.02 -10.50 31.88
CA TYR A 221 -12.31 -9.82 30.62
C TYR A 221 -12.45 -10.85 29.49
N SER A 222 -13.35 -10.58 28.53
CA SER A 222 -13.61 -11.47 27.40
C SER A 222 -12.50 -11.48 26.33
N SER A 223 -11.64 -10.46 26.32
CA SER A 223 -10.58 -10.26 25.31
C SER A 223 -9.44 -9.39 25.83
N ASP A 224 -8.31 -9.47 25.14
CA ASP A 224 -7.19 -8.53 25.06
C ASP A 224 -7.52 -7.17 24.41
N MET A 225 -8.79 -6.94 24.03
CA MET A 225 -9.33 -5.69 23.50
C MET A 225 -10.51 -5.21 24.36
N ASP A 226 -10.69 -3.90 24.46
CA ASP A 226 -11.90 -3.28 25.04
C ASP A 226 -12.93 -3.00 23.94
N TYR A 227 -13.99 -3.82 23.90
CA TYR A 227 -15.16 -3.58 23.04
C TYR A 227 -16.06 -2.45 23.55
N ASP A 228 -15.94 -2.08 24.82
CA ASP A 228 -16.71 -1.04 25.50
C ASP A 228 -16.73 0.27 24.72
N MET A 229 -17.94 0.74 24.40
CA MET A 229 -18.21 2.10 23.93
C MET A 229 -19.08 2.81 24.96
N ASP A 230 -18.54 3.90 25.51
CA ASP A 230 -19.27 4.83 26.37
C ASP A 230 -19.60 6.09 25.59
N LEU A 231 -20.82 6.61 25.71
CA LEU A 231 -21.21 7.87 25.08
C LEU A 231 -22.11 8.72 25.97
N ILE A 232 -22.17 10.02 25.67
CA ILE A 232 -23.16 10.94 26.22
C ILE A 232 -23.99 11.55 25.10
N LYS A 233 -25.31 11.45 25.24
CA LYS A 233 -26.31 12.03 24.34
C LYS A 233 -26.85 13.30 24.96
N ILE A 234 -26.80 14.39 24.19
CA ILE A 234 -27.24 15.73 24.61
C ILE A 234 -28.46 16.10 23.77
N VAL A 235 -29.59 16.37 24.42
CA VAL A 235 -30.83 16.83 23.77
C VAL A 235 -31.31 18.14 24.38
N ASP A 236 -31.91 18.99 23.55
CA ASP A 236 -32.50 20.26 23.98
C ASP A 236 -33.72 20.01 24.87
N ALA A 237 -33.71 20.53 26.11
CA ALA A 237 -34.76 20.24 27.09
C ALA A 237 -36.11 20.93 26.78
N LYS A 238 -36.19 21.79 25.75
CA LYS A 238 -37.42 22.47 25.32
C LYS A 238 -38.01 21.90 24.04
N THR A 239 -37.17 21.46 23.09
CA THR A 239 -37.63 20.91 21.81
C THR A 239 -37.52 19.40 21.71
N GLY A 240 -36.68 18.76 22.53
CA GLY A 240 -36.34 17.34 22.41
C GLY A 240 -35.34 17.03 21.29
N GLU A 241 -34.94 18.03 20.51
CA GLU A 241 -34.02 17.87 19.37
C GLU A 241 -32.61 17.50 19.84
N PRO A 242 -31.90 16.61 19.13
CA PRO A 242 -30.53 16.24 19.46
C PRO A 242 -29.58 17.42 19.22
N MET A 243 -28.76 17.73 20.22
CA MET A 243 -27.72 18.76 20.15
C MET A 243 -26.35 18.16 19.81
N GLY A 244 -26.01 17.03 20.40
CA GLY A 244 -24.73 16.39 20.14
C GLY A 244 -24.57 15.02 20.78
N THR A 245 -23.48 14.34 20.41
CA THR A 245 -22.99 13.15 21.09
C THR A 245 -21.48 13.25 21.30
N MET A 246 -20.97 12.67 22.38
CA MET A 246 -19.54 12.47 22.60
C MET A 246 -19.31 11.02 22.99
N ASN A 247 -18.42 10.32 22.29
CA ASN A 247 -18.24 8.87 22.35
C ASN A 247 -16.76 8.52 22.62
N TRP A 248 -16.50 7.46 23.37
CA TRP A 248 -15.16 6.93 23.61
C TRP A 248 -15.13 5.43 23.31
N PHE A 249 -14.14 5.01 22.50
CA PHE A 249 -13.92 3.63 22.10
C PHE A 249 -12.43 3.37 21.85
N SER A 250 -11.96 2.17 22.17
CA SER A 250 -10.54 1.81 22.15
C SER A 250 -10.08 1.34 20.77
N VAL A 251 -9.54 2.27 19.97
CA VAL A 251 -8.85 1.98 18.71
C VAL A 251 -7.94 3.16 18.32
N HIS A 252 -6.77 2.90 17.76
CA HIS A 252 -5.95 3.92 17.09
C HIS A 252 -6.63 4.45 15.81
N ALA A 253 -6.40 5.73 15.53
CA ALA A 253 -6.74 6.37 14.26
C ALA A 253 -5.56 6.23 13.26
N THR A 254 -5.29 4.96 12.89
CA THR A 254 -4.18 4.48 12.03
C THR A 254 -4.63 3.52 10.92
N SER A 255 -5.84 3.73 10.38
CA SER A 255 -6.34 2.98 9.23
C SER A 255 -5.71 3.47 7.91
N MET A 256 -5.49 4.78 7.77
CA MET A 256 -4.66 5.38 6.74
C MET A 256 -3.18 5.18 7.09
N LYS A 257 -2.42 4.53 6.21
CA LYS A 257 -0.99 4.23 6.39
C LYS A 257 -0.09 5.43 6.09
N SER A 258 1.16 5.34 6.55
CA SER A 258 2.24 6.30 6.23
C SER A 258 2.50 6.52 4.74
N THR A 259 2.03 5.61 3.88
CA THR A 259 2.09 5.73 2.42
C THR A 259 1.14 6.78 1.83
N SER A 260 0.28 7.41 2.64
CA SER A 260 -0.61 8.50 2.20
C SER A 260 -0.18 9.86 2.74
N GLY A 261 -0.25 10.88 1.88
CA GLY A 261 -0.06 12.29 2.22
C GLY A 261 -1.37 13.08 2.39
N LEU A 262 -2.54 12.44 2.38
CA LEU A 262 -3.81 13.15 2.49
C LEU A 262 -4.19 13.43 3.94
N ILE A 263 -4.47 14.69 4.28
CA ILE A 263 -5.03 15.07 5.58
C ILE A 263 -6.39 14.38 5.78
N SER A 264 -6.59 13.78 6.95
CA SER A 264 -7.78 13.00 7.30
C SER A 264 -7.99 12.94 8.82
N GLY A 265 -9.24 12.89 9.28
CA GLY A 265 -9.57 12.51 10.66
C GLY A 265 -9.46 10.99 10.93
N ASP A 266 -9.08 10.21 9.91
CA ASP A 266 -8.99 8.74 9.93
C ASP A 266 -10.33 8.09 10.36
N ASN A 267 -10.31 6.91 10.97
CA ASN A 267 -11.52 6.14 11.26
C ASN A 267 -12.43 6.82 12.28
N LYS A 268 -11.88 7.57 13.25
CA LYS A 268 -12.66 8.37 14.21
C LYS A 268 -13.30 9.58 13.54
N GLY A 269 -12.55 10.34 12.74
CA GLY A 269 -13.10 11.45 11.96
C GLY A 269 -14.19 11.00 10.97
N TYR A 270 -14.06 9.80 10.38
CA TYR A 270 -15.15 9.24 9.57
C TYR A 270 -16.38 8.88 10.41
N ALA A 271 -16.20 8.32 11.62
CA ALA A 271 -17.31 8.04 12.53
C ALA A 271 -18.05 9.33 12.96
N GLU A 272 -17.30 10.41 13.21
CA GLU A 272 -17.85 11.75 13.46
C GLU A 272 -18.61 12.29 12.25
N TYR A 273 -18.01 12.27 11.06
CA TYR A 273 -18.61 12.67 9.78
C TYR A 273 -19.91 11.91 9.47
N ALA A 274 -19.90 10.58 9.61
CA ALA A 274 -21.07 9.74 9.36
C ALA A 274 -22.23 10.08 10.31
N PHE A 275 -21.94 10.28 11.60
CA PHE A 275 -22.95 10.66 12.60
C PHE A 275 -23.49 12.09 12.33
N GLU A 276 -22.61 13.04 12.00
CA GLU A 276 -22.98 14.40 11.69
C GLU A 276 -23.80 14.49 10.39
N LYS A 277 -23.43 13.77 9.33
CA LYS A 277 -24.18 13.67 8.05
C LYS A 277 -25.55 13.00 8.26
N ALA A 278 -25.62 11.97 9.11
CA ALA A 278 -26.87 11.26 9.41
C ALA A 278 -27.92 12.09 10.18
N ILE A 279 -27.54 13.10 10.97
CA ILE A 279 -28.48 13.96 11.70
C ILE A 279 -28.66 15.34 11.04
N ASN A 280 -27.60 15.96 10.52
CA ASN A 280 -27.70 17.30 9.93
C ASN A 280 -28.29 17.32 8.51
N GLY A 281 -28.37 16.15 7.86
CA GLY A 281 -28.77 15.98 6.48
C GLY A 281 -27.58 15.95 5.51
N PRO A 282 -27.82 15.66 4.22
CA PRO A 282 -26.78 15.53 3.21
C PRO A 282 -26.09 16.86 2.88
N SER A 283 -24.86 16.76 2.39
CA SER A 283 -23.93 17.85 2.08
C SER A 283 -24.48 18.91 1.14
N SER A 284 -25.41 18.51 0.26
CA SER A 284 -26.18 19.37 -0.66
C SER A 284 -27.22 20.29 0.02
N VAL A 285 -27.55 20.04 1.29
CA VAL A 285 -28.42 20.89 2.13
C VAL A 285 -27.58 21.71 3.11
N ARG A 286 -26.55 21.11 3.72
CA ARG A 286 -25.52 21.80 4.52
C ARG A 286 -24.18 21.08 4.34
N PRO A 287 -23.09 21.75 3.96
CA PRO A 287 -21.78 21.12 3.87
C PRO A 287 -21.35 20.48 5.20
N ALA A 288 -20.61 19.37 5.11
CA ALA A 288 -20.16 18.62 6.28
C ALA A 288 -19.35 19.50 7.24
N GLY A 289 -19.46 19.25 8.54
CA GLY A 289 -18.83 20.07 9.59
C GLY A 289 -19.50 21.43 9.85
N ARG A 290 -20.61 21.78 9.16
CA ARG A 290 -21.34 23.06 9.33
C ARG A 290 -22.79 22.89 9.83
N GLY A 291 -23.09 21.75 10.44
CA GLY A 291 -24.41 21.41 10.98
C GLY A 291 -24.63 21.86 12.44
N PRO A 292 -25.89 21.98 12.90
CA PRO A 292 -26.22 22.26 14.30
C PRO A 292 -25.97 21.11 15.28
N PHE A 293 -25.97 19.85 14.81
CA PHE A 293 -25.61 18.68 15.61
C PHE A 293 -24.12 18.36 15.48
N VAL A 294 -23.47 18.04 16.60
CA VAL A 294 -22.02 17.79 16.70
C VAL A 294 -21.75 16.41 17.31
N ALA A 295 -20.89 15.60 16.67
CA ALA A 295 -20.50 14.27 17.16
C ALA A 295 -19.00 14.19 17.41
N GLY A 296 -18.56 13.89 18.63
CA GLY A 296 -17.14 13.73 18.97
C GLY A 296 -16.75 12.26 19.22
N PHE A 297 -15.57 11.82 18.77
CA PHE A 297 -15.02 10.48 19.06
C PHE A 297 -13.60 10.56 19.65
N GLY A 298 -13.47 10.28 20.94
CA GLY A 298 -12.18 10.30 21.65
C GLY A 298 -11.37 9.01 21.48
N ALA A 299 -10.06 9.12 21.69
CA ALA A 299 -9.18 7.97 21.92
C ALA A 299 -9.35 7.47 23.37
N ALA A 300 -9.91 6.27 23.55
CA ALA A 300 -9.91 5.58 24.84
C ALA A 300 -8.50 4.99 25.14
N ALA A 301 -8.38 4.02 26.04
CA ALA A 301 -7.13 3.32 26.39
C ALA A 301 -6.62 2.39 25.26
N ALA A 302 -6.27 2.98 24.11
CA ALA A 302 -5.98 2.30 22.86
C ALA A 302 -4.50 2.03 22.59
N GLY A 303 -3.62 2.15 23.60
CA GLY A 303 -2.15 2.14 23.44
C GLY A 303 -1.59 0.90 22.74
N ASP A 304 -2.26 -0.24 22.87
CA ASP A 304 -1.95 -1.51 22.21
C ASP A 304 -3.02 -1.95 21.19
N ILE A 305 -3.98 -1.08 20.83
CA ILE A 305 -5.12 -1.43 19.96
C ILE A 305 -5.05 -0.75 18.59
N SER A 306 -4.98 -1.58 17.55
CA SER A 306 -4.94 -1.24 16.14
C SER A 306 -6.33 -1.34 15.47
N PRO A 307 -6.65 -0.52 14.46
CA PRO A 307 -7.81 -0.69 13.59
C PRO A 307 -7.59 -1.73 12.46
N ASN A 308 -6.38 -2.27 12.33
CA ASN A 308 -5.99 -3.15 11.22
C ASN A 308 -6.37 -4.61 11.55
N THR A 309 -7.66 -4.92 11.38
CA THR A 309 -8.34 -6.15 11.87
C THR A 309 -7.79 -7.45 11.31
N GLU A 310 -7.25 -7.44 10.09
CA GLU A 310 -6.77 -8.64 9.39
C GLU A 310 -5.43 -9.15 9.92
N GLY A 311 -4.82 -8.42 10.86
CA GLY A 311 -3.55 -8.79 11.48
C GLY A 311 -2.33 -8.46 10.64
N SER A 312 -1.14 -8.78 11.18
CA SER A 312 0.15 -8.41 10.57
C SER A 312 0.80 -9.53 9.75
N TRP A 313 1.20 -9.19 8.53
CA TRP A 313 1.70 -10.12 7.52
C TRP A 313 3.01 -9.63 6.91
N CYS A 314 3.85 -10.58 6.49
CA CYS A 314 5.07 -10.33 5.74
C CYS A 314 4.79 -10.10 4.26
N GLU A 315 4.97 -8.87 3.77
CA GLU A 315 4.71 -8.46 2.39
C GLU A 315 5.31 -9.39 1.32
N VAL A 316 6.53 -9.90 1.54
CA VAL A 316 7.27 -10.75 0.59
C VAL A 316 6.86 -12.23 0.66
N THR A 317 6.45 -12.73 1.83
CA THR A 317 6.28 -14.19 2.06
C THR A 317 4.85 -14.64 2.34
N GLY A 318 3.91 -13.70 2.57
CA GLY A 318 2.52 -14.01 2.90
C GLY A 318 2.32 -14.68 4.27
N LYS A 319 3.37 -14.84 5.08
CA LYS A 319 3.28 -15.42 6.43
C LYS A 319 2.86 -14.36 7.44
N SER A 320 2.08 -14.76 8.45
CA SER A 320 1.83 -13.88 9.61
C SER A 320 3.14 -13.56 10.33
N CYS A 321 3.28 -12.30 10.74
CA CYS A 321 4.36 -11.80 11.59
C CYS A 321 3.85 -11.37 12.98
N GLU A 322 2.73 -11.95 13.44
CA GLU A 322 2.19 -11.75 14.81
C GLU A 322 3.01 -12.51 15.88
N THR A 323 4.32 -12.33 15.83
CA THR A 323 5.28 -12.86 16.81
C THR A 323 5.55 -11.83 17.90
N ALA A 324 6.17 -12.27 19.01
CA ALA A 324 6.67 -11.37 20.05
C ALA A 324 7.60 -10.25 19.52
N GLN A 325 8.22 -10.47 18.34
CA GLN A 325 9.14 -9.52 17.71
C GLN A 325 8.51 -8.64 16.61
N SER A 326 7.43 -9.10 15.96
CA SER A 326 6.81 -8.43 14.80
C SER A 326 7.79 -8.05 13.69
N VAL A 327 8.60 -9.03 13.28
CA VAL A 327 9.64 -8.89 12.25
C VAL A 327 9.51 -10.02 11.24
N CYS A 328 9.77 -9.71 9.97
CA CYS A 328 9.89 -10.68 8.89
C CYS A 328 11.36 -11.02 8.64
N TYR A 329 11.63 -12.11 7.92
CA TYR A 329 13.00 -12.50 7.55
C TYR A 329 13.14 -12.61 6.04
N ASN A 330 14.23 -12.08 5.50
CA ASN A 330 14.56 -12.20 4.08
C ASN A 330 15.18 -13.59 3.77
N HIS A 331 15.43 -13.86 2.48
CA HIS A 331 15.99 -15.13 2.01
C HIS A 331 17.38 -15.49 2.59
N HIS A 332 18.07 -14.55 3.25
CA HIS A 332 19.34 -14.78 3.95
C HIS A 332 19.18 -14.88 5.48
N GLY A 333 17.95 -14.99 5.99
CA GLY A 333 17.65 -15.08 7.42
C GLY A 333 17.88 -13.79 8.21
N LYS A 334 18.10 -12.65 7.55
CA LYS A 334 18.23 -11.35 8.24
C LYS A 334 16.84 -10.79 8.57
N PRO A 335 16.68 -10.11 9.72
CA PRO A 335 15.45 -9.41 10.05
C PRO A 335 15.16 -8.31 9.03
N LYS A 336 13.88 -8.10 8.77
CA LYS A 336 13.31 -7.02 7.96
C LYS A 336 12.00 -6.59 8.63
N ASN A 337 12.08 -5.50 9.38
CA ASN A 337 10.98 -4.95 10.17
C ASN A 337 9.97 -4.22 9.28
N SER A 338 10.46 -3.52 8.25
CA SER A 338 9.65 -2.81 7.24
C SER A 338 8.65 -3.70 6.49
N ASP A 339 8.89 -5.01 6.39
CA ASP A 339 7.98 -5.96 5.71
C ASP A 339 6.81 -6.44 6.58
N CYS A 340 6.80 -6.18 7.89
CA CYS A 340 5.75 -6.65 8.80
C CYS A 340 4.63 -5.60 8.97
N LEU A 341 3.58 -5.72 8.15
CA LEU A 341 2.49 -4.74 8.07
C LEU A 341 1.14 -5.34 8.48
N ALA A 342 0.43 -4.65 9.37
CA ALA A 342 -0.97 -4.92 9.68
C ALA A 342 -1.90 -4.30 8.64
N TRP A 343 -2.91 -5.04 8.18
CA TRP A 343 -3.87 -4.59 7.17
C TRP A 343 -5.30 -4.44 7.72
N GLY A 344 -6.03 -3.46 7.21
CA GLY A 344 -7.44 -3.22 7.54
C GLY A 344 -8.40 -4.12 6.74
N PRO A 345 -9.71 -4.06 7.02
CA PRO A 345 -10.70 -4.99 6.48
C PRO A 345 -10.93 -4.92 4.95
N ALA A 346 -10.37 -3.90 4.26
CA ALA A 346 -10.30 -3.85 2.79
C ALA A 346 -8.87 -4.08 2.27
N GLY A 347 -8.02 -4.75 3.07
CA GLY A 347 -6.63 -5.06 2.76
C GLY A 347 -5.81 -3.80 2.47
N ARG A 348 -5.27 -3.71 1.24
CA ARG A 348 -4.46 -2.57 0.78
C ARG A 348 -5.28 -1.33 0.44
N ASN A 349 -6.62 -1.40 0.35
CA ASN A 349 -7.44 -0.20 0.22
C ASN A 349 -7.58 0.46 1.59
N ILE A 350 -6.64 1.35 1.90
CA ILE A 350 -6.59 2.07 3.18
C ILE A 350 -7.77 3.02 3.36
N ILE A 351 -8.31 3.61 2.29
CA ILE A 351 -9.48 4.50 2.36
C ILE A 351 -10.71 3.68 2.75
N GLU A 352 -11.03 2.60 2.03
CA GLU A 352 -12.19 1.76 2.37
C GLU A 352 -12.01 1.06 3.72
N SER A 353 -10.77 0.69 4.11
CA SER A 353 -10.50 0.18 5.46
C SER A 353 -10.82 1.22 6.54
N THR A 354 -10.45 2.49 6.31
CA THR A 354 -10.74 3.61 7.22
C THR A 354 -12.25 3.87 7.30
N LYS A 355 -12.94 3.85 6.17
CA LYS A 355 -14.41 3.94 6.09
C LYS A 355 -15.06 2.84 6.92
N ILE A 356 -14.72 1.57 6.68
CA ILE A 356 -15.32 0.41 7.36
C ILE A 356 -15.12 0.50 8.88
N ILE A 357 -13.90 0.81 9.36
CA ILE A 357 -13.65 0.90 10.82
C ILE A 357 -14.35 2.11 11.46
N GLY A 358 -14.48 3.23 10.73
CA GLY A 358 -15.27 4.37 11.18
C GLY A 358 -16.78 4.11 11.14
N GLU A 359 -17.27 3.41 10.13
CA GLU A 359 -18.69 3.03 9.99
C GLU A 359 -19.11 2.07 11.09
N ARG A 360 -18.27 1.09 11.45
CA ARG A 360 -18.50 0.19 12.59
C ARG A 360 -18.56 0.96 13.93
N GLN A 361 -17.69 1.95 14.13
CA GLN A 361 -17.76 2.86 15.28
C GLN A 361 -19.05 3.72 15.28
N TYR A 362 -19.43 4.28 14.12
CA TYR A 362 -20.65 5.06 13.95
C TYR A 362 -21.92 4.24 14.22
N LEU A 363 -22.02 3.03 13.66
CA LEU A 363 -23.19 2.16 13.82
C LEU A 363 -23.39 1.75 15.30
N ALA A 364 -22.32 1.40 16.00
CA ALA A 364 -22.36 1.11 17.43
C ALA A 364 -22.82 2.34 18.23
N ALA A 365 -22.21 3.50 17.99
CA ALA A 365 -22.57 4.74 18.66
C ALA A 365 -24.03 5.15 18.39
N ARG A 366 -24.50 5.01 17.15
CA ARG A 366 -25.89 5.30 16.75
C ARG A 366 -26.88 4.38 17.45
N HIS A 367 -26.59 3.08 17.50
CA HIS A 367 -27.40 2.08 18.18
C HIS A 367 -27.55 2.39 19.69
N ILE A 368 -26.46 2.76 20.35
CA ILE A 368 -26.45 3.12 21.78
C ILE A 368 -27.16 4.47 21.99
N PHE A 369 -26.93 5.45 21.11
CA PHE A 369 -27.56 6.78 21.16
C PHE A 369 -29.08 6.71 21.02
N ASP A 370 -29.60 5.90 20.09
CA ASP A 370 -31.05 5.76 19.90
C ASP A 370 -31.72 5.06 21.09
N LYS A 371 -31.04 4.10 21.73
CA LYS A 371 -31.57 3.35 22.87
C LYS A 371 -31.40 4.02 24.23
N THR A 372 -30.36 4.86 24.44
CA THR A 372 -30.12 5.40 25.79
C THR A 372 -31.14 6.45 26.22
N ASN A 373 -31.60 6.27 27.46
CA ASN A 373 -32.49 7.13 28.23
C ASN A 373 -32.03 7.31 29.70
N MET A 374 -30.88 6.74 30.09
CA MET A 374 -30.39 6.79 31.46
C MET A 374 -29.85 8.18 31.77
N SER A 375 -30.44 8.89 32.74
CA SER A 375 -29.90 10.17 33.23
C SER A 375 -28.44 9.99 33.64
N ILE A 376 -27.59 10.95 33.25
CA ILE A 376 -26.20 10.97 33.68
C ILE A 376 -26.06 11.23 35.18
N GLY A 377 -27.09 11.77 35.84
CA GLY A 377 -27.10 12.14 37.25
C GLY A 377 -26.44 13.51 37.52
N HIS A 378 -26.69 14.07 38.70
CA HIS A 378 -26.29 15.44 39.02
C HIS A 378 -24.80 15.60 39.38
N GLY A 379 -24.31 16.84 39.20
CA GLY A 379 -23.00 17.28 39.70
C GLY A 379 -21.95 17.49 38.60
N ILE A 380 -21.18 18.57 38.75
CA ILE A 380 -19.95 18.84 37.97
C ILE A 380 -18.80 19.03 38.96
N ASP A 381 -17.67 18.37 38.70
CA ASP A 381 -16.42 18.68 39.39
C ASP A 381 -15.20 18.38 38.54
N PHE A 382 -14.06 19.00 38.85
CA PHE A 382 -12.82 18.81 38.10
C PHE A 382 -11.58 18.97 38.99
N ARG A 383 -10.53 18.22 38.68
CA ARG A 383 -9.21 18.30 39.31
C ARG A 383 -8.13 18.28 38.23
N THR A 384 -7.02 18.97 38.49
CA THR A 384 -5.82 18.96 37.63
C THR A 384 -4.59 18.74 38.50
N ARG A 385 -3.53 18.13 38.00
CA ARG A 385 -2.26 18.10 38.73
C ARG A 385 -1.06 18.06 37.78
N TYR A 386 -0.12 18.96 37.96
CA TYR A 386 1.21 18.89 37.36
C TYR A 386 2.15 18.17 38.32
N VAL A 387 2.61 16.99 37.93
CA VAL A 387 3.54 16.16 38.71
C VAL A 387 4.87 16.08 37.98
N ASP A 388 5.98 16.21 38.72
CA ASP A 388 7.31 15.93 38.20
C ASP A 388 7.52 14.41 38.21
N MET A 389 7.57 13.84 37.01
CA MET A 389 7.55 12.39 36.79
C MET A 389 8.95 11.83 36.60
N THR A 390 10.01 12.64 36.78
CA THR A 390 11.39 12.18 36.67
C THR A 390 11.86 11.32 37.85
N GLN A 391 11.27 11.50 39.05
CA GLN A 391 11.64 10.75 40.26
C GLN A 391 10.46 10.55 41.24
N TYR A 392 9.22 10.49 40.76
CA TYR A 392 8.01 10.39 41.59
C TYR A 392 7.99 9.07 42.37
N SER A 393 7.83 9.11 43.70
CA SER A 393 7.76 7.95 44.58
C SER A 393 6.35 7.78 45.16
N PHE A 394 5.86 6.54 45.18
CA PHE A 394 4.51 6.18 45.63
C PHE A 394 4.46 4.78 46.25
N LYS A 395 3.28 4.37 46.73
CA LYS A 395 3.00 2.99 47.15
C LYS A 395 1.85 2.39 46.34
N TYR A 396 1.95 1.11 46.04
CA TYR A 396 0.86 0.28 45.53
C TYR A 396 -0.10 -0.09 46.68
N GLU A 397 -1.31 -0.57 46.37
CA GLU A 397 -2.32 -0.96 47.38
C GLU A 397 -1.83 -2.10 48.29
N ASP A 398 -0.94 -2.97 47.79
CA ASP A 398 -0.28 -4.04 48.55
C ASP A 398 0.89 -3.55 49.45
N GLY A 399 1.16 -2.25 49.48
CA GLY A 399 2.20 -1.63 50.28
C GLY A 399 3.61 -1.64 49.67
N ARG A 400 3.83 -2.30 48.51
CA ARG A 400 5.09 -2.19 47.75
C ARG A 400 5.33 -0.72 47.37
N SER A 401 6.59 -0.29 47.40
CA SER A 401 6.97 1.07 47.00
C SER A 401 7.44 1.09 45.55
N GLY A 402 6.95 2.06 44.76
CA GLY A 402 7.35 2.30 43.37
C GLY A 402 8.00 3.67 43.20
N ARG A 403 8.86 3.81 42.19
CA ARG A 403 9.49 5.09 41.83
C ARG A 403 9.69 5.21 40.32
N THR A 404 9.38 6.37 39.75
CA THR A 404 9.61 6.64 38.32
C THR A 404 11.05 7.08 38.03
N CYS A 405 11.43 7.04 36.76
CA CYS A 405 12.77 7.34 36.26
C CYS A 405 12.78 8.59 35.36
N PRO A 406 13.92 9.30 35.22
CA PRO A 406 14.07 10.36 34.21
C PRO A 406 13.90 9.76 32.80
N PRO A 407 13.26 10.45 31.86
CA PRO A 407 12.70 9.80 30.67
C PRO A 407 13.76 9.14 29.77
N ALA A 408 13.42 7.99 29.20
CA ALA A 408 14.27 7.22 28.29
C ALA A 408 13.46 6.39 27.29
N MET A 409 13.86 6.41 26.01
CA MET A 409 13.32 5.56 24.95
C MET A 409 14.26 4.37 24.66
N SER A 410 13.67 3.24 24.30
CA SER A 410 14.39 2.00 24.00
C SER A 410 14.91 1.91 22.56
N THR A 411 15.63 0.83 22.26
CA THR A 411 15.86 0.36 20.88
C THR A 411 14.56 -0.01 20.17
N THR A 412 13.62 -0.64 20.88
CA THR A 412 12.33 -1.11 20.34
C THR A 412 11.33 0.03 20.03
N PHE A 413 11.51 1.22 20.60
CA PHE A 413 10.87 2.46 20.14
C PHE A 413 11.28 2.81 18.69
N ALA A 414 12.52 2.51 18.29
CA ALA A 414 13.00 2.75 16.93
C ALA A 414 12.59 1.65 15.93
N ALA A 415 11.85 0.62 16.35
CA ALA A 415 11.23 -0.39 15.46
C ALA A 415 9.85 0.03 14.95
N GLY A 416 9.16 0.98 15.60
CA GLY A 416 7.75 1.28 15.29
C GLY A 416 6.81 0.12 15.65
N THR A 417 5.66 0.04 14.97
CA THR A 417 4.64 -1.00 15.20
C THR A 417 4.22 -1.65 13.88
N THR A 418 3.40 -2.70 13.94
CA THR A 418 2.79 -3.28 12.73
C THR A 418 1.79 -2.32 12.04
N ASP A 419 1.31 -1.28 12.72
CA ASP A 419 0.51 -0.22 12.10
C ASP A 419 1.34 0.67 11.16
N GLY A 420 2.62 0.85 11.50
CA GLY A 420 3.61 1.65 10.77
C GLY A 420 5.01 1.29 11.26
N PRO A 421 5.69 0.33 10.59
CA PRO A 421 7.00 -0.14 11.00
C PRO A 421 8.09 0.87 10.61
N SER A 422 9.16 0.89 11.38
CA SER A 422 10.36 1.66 11.08
C SER A 422 11.08 1.11 9.84
N ASN A 423 11.55 2.00 8.99
CA ASN A 423 12.45 1.72 7.86
C ASN A 423 13.86 1.26 8.31
N VAL A 424 14.13 1.19 9.62
CA VAL A 424 15.39 0.68 10.18
C VAL A 424 15.24 -0.82 10.51
N ASP A 425 15.49 -1.66 9.50
CA ASP A 425 15.33 -3.13 9.55
C ASP A 425 16.19 -3.85 10.61
N GLU A 426 17.17 -3.17 11.22
CA GLU A 426 18.01 -3.73 12.29
C GLU A 426 17.29 -3.85 13.65
N PHE A 427 16.10 -3.24 13.81
CA PHE A 427 15.31 -3.29 15.03
C PHE A 427 14.01 -4.06 14.83
N GLY A 428 13.72 -5.02 15.71
CA GLY A 428 12.37 -5.52 15.95
C GLY A 428 11.82 -5.03 17.29
N GLN A 429 10.55 -5.30 17.53
CA GLN A 429 10.00 -5.21 18.89
C GLN A 429 10.59 -6.34 19.75
N ASN A 430 10.71 -6.17 21.07
CA ASN A 430 11.34 -7.16 21.97
C ASN A 430 12.67 -7.76 21.43
N MET A 431 13.52 -6.93 20.82
CA MET A 431 14.82 -7.31 20.26
C MET A 431 15.94 -6.39 20.75
N THR A 432 17.03 -7.00 21.23
CA THR A 432 18.33 -6.34 21.38
C THR A 432 18.98 -6.24 19.99
N PRO A 433 19.52 -5.08 19.58
CA PRO A 433 20.11 -4.93 18.25
C PRO A 433 21.34 -5.82 18.06
N THR A 434 21.45 -6.47 16.91
CA THR A 434 22.63 -7.28 16.54
C THR A 434 23.81 -6.43 16.09
N ASN A 435 23.55 -5.23 15.56
CA ASN A 435 24.55 -4.25 15.16
C ASN A 435 24.74 -3.18 16.26
N GLY A 436 25.98 -2.99 16.71
CA GLY A 436 26.32 -2.00 17.72
C GLY A 436 26.29 -0.55 17.22
N PHE A 437 26.23 -0.29 15.91
CA PHE A 437 26.42 1.04 15.33
C PHE A 437 25.39 2.08 15.78
N LEU A 438 24.08 1.77 15.71
CA LEU A 438 23.04 2.71 16.12
C LEU A 438 23.02 2.94 17.64
N ARG A 439 23.38 1.92 18.42
CA ARG A 439 23.56 2.04 19.88
C ARG A 439 24.77 2.92 20.23
N PHE A 440 25.85 2.81 19.46
CA PHE A 440 27.02 3.70 19.53
C PHE A 440 26.65 5.15 19.19
N LEU A 441 25.89 5.40 18.12
CA LEU A 441 25.39 6.75 17.80
C LEU A 441 24.49 7.31 18.92
N GLY A 442 23.58 6.51 19.49
CA GLY A 442 22.79 6.91 20.66
C GLY A 442 23.66 7.27 21.88
N HIS A 443 24.68 6.47 22.17
CA HIS A 443 25.66 6.73 23.22
C HIS A 443 26.52 7.99 22.98
N LEU A 444 26.83 8.33 21.73
CA LEU A 444 27.51 9.60 21.40
C LEU A 444 26.63 10.83 21.69
N ILE A 445 25.30 10.70 21.61
CA ILE A 445 24.36 11.80 21.89
C ILE A 445 24.05 11.92 23.39
N SER A 446 23.80 10.81 24.08
CA SER A 446 23.59 10.81 25.54
C SER A 446 23.79 9.42 26.18
N LEU A 447 25.02 9.13 26.59
CA LEU A 447 25.39 7.87 27.26
C LEU A 447 24.64 7.69 28.61
N PRO A 448 23.83 6.62 28.79
CA PRO A 448 23.03 6.42 29.99
C PRO A 448 23.89 5.97 31.20
N PRO A 449 23.76 6.60 32.38
CA PRO A 449 24.47 6.18 33.59
C PRO A 449 23.90 4.87 34.15
N GLU A 450 24.69 4.14 34.94
CA GLU A 450 24.27 2.88 35.57
C GLU A 450 23.01 3.00 36.44
N GLU A 451 22.80 4.14 37.10
CA GLU A 451 21.56 4.43 37.83
C GLU A 451 20.33 4.42 36.91
N ALA A 452 20.44 5.03 35.72
CA ALA A 452 19.34 5.06 34.76
C ALA A 452 19.08 3.67 34.17
N LYS A 453 20.13 2.91 33.84
CA LYS A 453 20.00 1.51 33.37
C LYS A 453 19.29 0.64 34.41
N ARG A 454 19.65 0.76 35.70
CA ARG A 454 18.99 0.04 36.80
C ARG A 454 17.54 0.47 37.00
N CYS A 455 17.24 1.77 36.89
CA CYS A 455 15.88 2.28 37.04
C CYS A 455 14.96 1.83 35.89
N HIS A 456 15.48 1.80 34.66
CA HIS A 456 14.71 1.43 33.46
C HIS A 456 14.68 -0.07 33.14
N ALA A 457 15.42 -0.91 33.85
CA ALA A 457 15.51 -2.35 33.59
C ALA A 457 14.12 -3.01 33.45
N PRO A 458 13.90 -3.89 32.44
CA PRO A 458 14.90 -4.47 31.53
C PRO A 458 15.19 -3.65 30.25
N LYS A 459 14.66 -2.43 30.08
CA LYS A 459 14.81 -1.61 28.85
C LYS A 459 16.28 -1.37 28.47
N ASP A 460 16.65 -1.72 27.24
CA ASP A 460 17.88 -1.23 26.61
C ASP A 460 17.68 0.21 26.10
N ILE A 461 18.31 1.18 26.77
CA ILE A 461 18.13 2.60 26.50
C ILE A 461 18.89 3.00 25.22
N LEU A 462 18.16 3.44 24.19
CA LEU A 462 18.74 4.04 22.99
C LEU A 462 18.92 5.56 23.16
N LEU A 463 17.92 6.24 23.74
CA LEU A 463 17.90 7.70 23.94
C LEU A 463 17.56 8.05 25.39
N TYR A 464 18.52 8.53 26.16
CA TYR A 464 18.29 8.99 27.54
C TYR A 464 17.83 10.45 27.59
N THR A 465 16.60 10.69 27.12
CA THR A 465 16.00 12.02 26.92
C THR A 465 15.94 12.88 28.19
N GLY A 466 15.97 12.27 29.38
CA GLY A 466 16.12 12.96 30.66
C GLY A 466 17.38 13.83 30.78
N ARG A 467 18.46 13.53 30.05
CA ARG A 467 19.67 14.37 29.96
C ARG A 467 19.78 15.20 28.68
N MET A 468 18.91 15.00 27.69
CA MET A 468 18.97 15.68 26.40
C MET A 468 18.21 17.00 26.48
N LYS A 469 18.96 18.11 26.59
CA LYS A 469 18.46 19.47 26.91
C LYS A 469 18.78 20.57 25.88
N THR A 470 19.44 20.21 24.77
CA THR A 470 19.91 21.16 23.74
C THR A 470 19.29 20.79 22.39
N PRO A 471 18.52 21.67 21.71
CA PRO A 471 18.31 23.09 22.02
C PRO A 471 17.37 23.36 23.22
N TYR A 472 16.51 22.40 23.58
CA TYR A 472 15.61 22.42 24.73
C TYR A 472 15.26 20.98 25.14
N ASP A 473 14.36 20.81 26.11
CA ASP A 473 13.87 19.50 26.59
C ASP A 473 13.41 18.60 25.43
N TYR A 474 13.98 17.41 25.33
CA TYR A 474 13.54 16.39 24.37
C TYR A 474 12.19 15.77 24.75
N MET A 475 11.88 15.68 26.04
CA MET A 475 10.64 15.10 26.59
C MET A 475 10.20 15.86 27.85
N PRO A 476 8.89 15.85 28.20
CA PRO A 476 8.41 16.46 29.43
C PRO A 476 9.08 15.86 30.67
N SER A 477 9.53 16.72 31.58
CA SER A 477 9.90 16.31 32.95
C SER A 477 8.71 16.38 33.90
N LYS A 478 7.74 17.26 33.59
CA LYS A 478 6.47 17.42 34.30
C LYS A 478 5.31 17.19 33.34
N MET A 479 4.27 16.51 33.80
CA MET A 479 3.08 16.20 33.01
C MET A 479 1.82 16.65 33.76
N ALA A 480 0.79 17.06 33.02
CA ALA A 480 -0.52 17.31 33.58
C ALA A 480 -1.33 16.00 33.65
N PHE A 481 -2.16 15.89 34.68
CA PHE A 481 -3.23 14.92 34.81
C PHE A 481 -4.53 15.69 35.00
N GLN A 482 -5.61 15.27 34.35
CA GLN A 482 -6.93 15.87 34.50
C GLN A 482 -7.95 14.81 34.89
N LEU A 483 -8.82 15.12 35.84
CA LEU A 483 -9.94 14.26 36.24
C LEU A 483 -11.21 15.10 36.27
N LEU A 484 -12.12 14.85 35.33
CA LEU A 484 -13.38 15.57 35.17
C LEU A 484 -14.55 14.65 35.52
N ARG A 485 -15.57 15.19 36.18
CA ARG A 485 -16.81 14.51 36.53
C ARG A 485 -18.01 15.28 35.97
N LEU A 486 -18.88 14.54 35.28
CA LEU A 486 -20.23 14.95 34.89
C LEU A 486 -21.19 13.85 35.34
N GLY A 487 -21.92 14.07 36.44
CA GLY A 487 -22.82 13.07 37.01
C GLY A 487 -22.11 11.77 37.40
N ASN A 488 -22.47 10.68 36.74
CA ASN A 488 -21.89 9.33 36.85
C ASN A 488 -20.84 9.02 35.75
N LEU A 489 -20.54 9.96 34.85
CA LEU A 489 -19.40 9.86 33.95
C LEU A 489 -18.17 10.54 34.55
N ILE A 490 -17.05 9.82 34.54
CA ILE A 490 -15.73 10.32 34.89
C ILE A 490 -14.82 10.23 33.67
N ILE A 491 -14.11 11.31 33.37
CA ILE A 491 -13.15 11.40 32.27
C ILE A 491 -11.77 11.69 32.87
N ALA A 492 -10.86 10.72 32.79
CA ALA A 492 -9.47 10.87 33.16
C ALA A 492 -8.64 11.24 31.92
N GLY A 493 -8.26 12.51 31.80
CA GLY A 493 -7.31 12.97 30.80
C GLY A 493 -5.89 12.60 31.22
N VAL A 494 -5.21 11.82 30.37
CA VAL A 494 -3.87 11.28 30.66
C VAL A 494 -2.81 11.77 29.65
N PRO A 495 -1.53 11.90 30.07
CA PRO A 495 -0.49 12.56 29.27
C PRO A 495 0.31 11.58 28.37
N GLY A 496 -0.33 10.54 27.86
CA GLY A 496 0.30 9.49 27.06
C GLY A 496 -0.65 8.31 26.82
N GLU A 497 -0.16 7.29 26.12
CA GLU A 497 -1.03 6.25 25.54
C GLU A 497 -1.11 5.02 26.45
N PHE A 498 -2.20 4.90 27.22
CA PHE A 498 -2.44 3.74 28.07
C PHE A 498 -2.81 2.54 27.22
N THR A 499 -2.18 1.39 27.48
CA THR A 499 -2.61 0.08 26.97
C THR A 499 -3.94 -0.33 27.59
N THR A 500 -4.56 -1.35 27.01
CA THR A 500 -5.84 -1.92 27.43
C THR A 500 -5.86 -2.28 28.92
N MET A 501 -4.87 -3.06 29.41
CA MET A 501 -4.85 -3.42 30.84
C MET A 501 -4.43 -2.25 31.74
N ALA A 502 -3.56 -1.35 31.27
CA ALA A 502 -3.24 -0.13 32.00
C ALA A 502 -4.51 0.73 32.20
N GLY A 503 -5.32 0.91 31.15
CA GLY A 503 -6.60 1.61 31.19
C GLY A 503 -7.59 0.96 32.15
N ARG A 504 -7.87 -0.33 31.98
CA ARG A 504 -8.75 -1.14 32.85
C ARG A 504 -8.42 -0.99 34.33
N ARG A 505 -7.14 -1.17 34.70
CA ARG A 505 -6.65 -1.02 36.08
C ARG A 505 -6.88 0.39 36.62
N THR A 506 -6.56 1.42 35.84
CA THR A 506 -6.72 2.82 36.27
C THR A 506 -8.19 3.22 36.42
N ALA A 507 -9.05 2.83 35.48
CA ALA A 507 -10.49 3.07 35.53
C ALA A 507 -11.14 2.42 36.77
N LYS A 508 -10.77 1.17 37.07
CA LYS A 508 -11.22 0.42 38.26
C LYS A 508 -10.88 1.12 39.57
N VAL A 509 -9.65 1.62 39.72
CA VAL A 509 -9.18 2.34 40.92
C VAL A 509 -9.91 3.68 41.11
N ILE A 510 -10.05 4.47 40.03
CA ILE A 510 -10.79 5.74 40.06
C ILE A 510 -12.27 5.51 40.42
N LYS A 511 -12.93 4.52 39.79
CA LYS A 511 -14.33 4.18 40.07
C LYS A 511 -14.52 3.83 41.54
N LYS A 512 -13.66 2.97 42.09
CA LYS A 512 -13.70 2.57 43.50
C LYS A 512 -13.54 3.76 44.45
N ALA A 513 -12.54 4.63 44.24
CA ALA A 513 -12.30 5.77 45.11
C ALA A 513 -13.50 6.74 45.24
N LEU A 514 -14.31 6.85 44.19
CA LEU A 514 -15.54 7.67 44.18
C LEU A 514 -16.76 6.88 44.73
N LEU A 515 -16.88 5.59 44.38
CA LEU A 515 -17.97 4.72 44.80
C LEU A 515 -17.95 4.43 46.30
N ASP A 516 -16.78 4.15 46.89
CA ASP A 516 -16.57 3.90 48.32
C ASP A 516 -16.97 5.09 49.22
N LYS A 517 -17.21 6.26 48.62
CA LYS A 517 -17.65 7.50 49.28
C LYS A 517 -19.08 7.93 48.88
N GLY A 518 -19.80 7.13 48.08
CA GLY A 518 -21.15 7.43 47.60
C GLY A 518 -21.23 8.61 46.62
N VAL A 519 -20.11 8.96 45.97
CA VAL A 519 -20.00 10.16 45.13
C VAL A 519 -20.59 9.92 43.74
N VAL A 520 -20.55 8.67 43.27
CA VAL A 520 -21.11 8.16 42.02
C VAL A 520 -21.83 6.83 42.27
N SER A 521 -22.73 6.42 41.36
CA SER A 521 -23.46 5.14 41.47
C SER A 521 -22.60 3.92 41.08
N PRO A 522 -23.03 2.68 41.40
CA PRO A 522 -22.37 1.46 40.92
C PRO A 522 -22.27 1.38 39.39
N ASP A 523 -23.20 2.01 38.66
CA ASP A 523 -23.27 2.03 37.19
C ASP A 523 -22.34 3.07 36.55
N ALA A 524 -21.64 3.87 37.35
CA ALA A 524 -20.75 4.93 36.88
C ALA A 524 -19.67 4.42 35.91
N ARG A 525 -19.40 5.20 34.85
CA ARG A 525 -18.43 4.87 33.81
C ARG A 525 -17.19 5.76 33.96
N VAL A 526 -16.00 5.15 33.82
CA VAL A 526 -14.72 5.86 33.92
C VAL A 526 -13.95 5.68 32.63
N VAL A 527 -13.92 6.75 31.83
CA VAL A 527 -13.18 6.82 30.57
C VAL A 527 -11.74 7.25 30.85
N ILE A 528 -10.77 6.46 30.38
CA ILE A 528 -9.39 6.92 30.22
C ILE A 528 -9.27 7.53 28.83
N ASN A 529 -8.96 8.82 28.75
CA ASN A 529 -8.89 9.60 27.51
C ASN A 529 -7.42 9.84 27.17
N ASN A 530 -6.90 9.08 26.21
CA ASN A 530 -5.49 9.03 25.83
C ASN A 530 -5.00 10.38 25.27
N CYS A 531 -3.71 10.68 25.47
CA CYS A 531 -3.02 11.94 25.14
C CYS A 531 -3.78 13.27 25.38
N ALA A 532 -4.74 13.30 26.31
CA ALA A 532 -5.65 14.43 26.51
C ALA A 532 -5.12 15.51 27.48
N SER A 533 -4.07 15.21 28.24
CA SER A 533 -3.42 16.16 29.17
C SER A 533 -1.91 16.32 28.92
N GLY A 534 -1.45 15.96 27.73
CA GLY A 534 -0.05 15.97 27.33
C GLY A 534 0.28 14.78 26.43
N TYR A 535 1.56 14.68 26.04
CA TYR A 535 2.09 13.48 25.39
C TYR A 535 3.51 13.20 25.88
N ALA A 536 3.78 11.96 26.27
CA ALA A 536 5.09 11.50 26.72
C ALA A 536 5.42 10.07 26.27
N GLY A 537 4.79 9.60 25.19
CA GLY A 537 4.86 8.21 24.76
C GLY A 537 3.79 7.35 25.44
N TYR A 538 4.12 6.09 25.69
CA TYR A 538 3.16 5.05 26.05
C TYR A 538 3.15 4.79 27.57
N VAL A 539 2.11 4.07 28.03
CA VAL A 539 1.92 3.70 29.43
C VAL A 539 1.45 2.26 29.50
N THR A 540 2.42 1.34 29.57
CA THR A 540 2.21 -0.10 29.79
C THR A 540 2.04 -0.44 31.27
N THR A 541 1.42 -1.58 31.57
CA THR A 541 1.52 -2.19 32.90
C THR A 541 2.97 -2.58 33.24
N ILE A 542 3.28 -2.87 34.50
CA ILE A 542 4.64 -3.28 34.88
C ILE A 542 5.01 -4.64 34.26
N GLU A 543 4.02 -5.49 34.02
CA GLU A 543 4.13 -6.80 33.37
C GLU A 543 4.41 -6.64 31.86
N GLU A 544 3.56 -5.90 31.15
CA GLU A 544 3.74 -5.54 29.73
C GLU A 544 5.09 -4.84 29.48
N TYR A 545 5.54 -4.01 30.42
CA TYR A 545 6.84 -3.35 30.36
C TYR A 545 8.01 -4.34 30.33
N GLN A 546 7.93 -5.49 31.01
CA GLN A 546 9.02 -6.48 30.99
C GLN A 546 9.25 -7.04 29.58
N HIS A 547 8.18 -7.15 28.79
CA HIS A 547 8.21 -7.73 27.44
C HIS A 547 8.77 -6.76 26.37
N GLN A 548 9.03 -5.49 26.70
CA GLN A 548 9.74 -4.49 25.87
C GLN A 548 9.36 -4.43 24.36
N ARG A 549 8.10 -4.73 24.02
CA ARG A 549 7.50 -4.34 22.73
C ARG A 549 7.42 -2.82 22.59
N TYR A 550 6.97 -2.31 21.45
CA TYR A 550 7.00 -0.88 21.14
C TYR A 550 6.42 0.00 22.25
N GLU A 551 5.30 -0.39 22.84
CA GLU A 551 4.64 0.32 23.93
C GLU A 551 5.50 0.34 25.22
N GLY A 552 6.08 -0.80 25.61
CA GLY A 552 6.96 -0.91 26.78
C GLY A 552 8.30 -0.19 26.58
N GLY A 553 8.83 -0.24 25.36
CA GLY A 553 10.00 0.52 24.93
C GLY A 553 9.80 2.03 24.94
N SER A 554 8.59 2.46 24.57
CA SER A 554 8.13 3.85 24.54
C SER A 554 7.52 4.33 25.87
N THR A 555 7.45 3.46 26.89
CA THR A 555 6.99 3.82 28.24
C THR A 555 8.09 4.59 28.96
N ALA A 556 8.03 5.91 28.89
CA ALA A 556 9.21 6.76 29.01
C ALA A 556 9.81 6.85 30.41
N TYR A 557 9.03 6.71 31.49
CA TYR A 557 9.48 6.93 32.88
C TYR A 557 9.77 5.64 33.66
N GLY A 558 10.02 4.53 32.94
CA GLY A 558 10.41 3.24 33.51
C GLY A 558 9.23 2.33 33.93
N PRO A 559 9.52 1.17 34.53
CA PRO A 559 8.53 0.11 34.81
C PRO A 559 7.39 0.53 35.74
N HIS A 560 7.58 1.59 36.53
CA HIS A 560 6.58 2.08 37.48
C HIS A 560 5.70 3.22 36.94
N THR A 561 5.79 3.55 35.64
CA THR A 561 5.03 4.66 35.02
C THR A 561 3.53 4.54 35.25
N HIS A 562 2.92 3.39 34.89
CA HIS A 562 1.48 3.16 35.07
C HIS A 562 1.03 3.21 36.53
N GLY A 563 1.80 2.62 37.44
CA GLY A 563 1.51 2.64 38.88
C GLY A 563 1.53 4.06 39.46
N ALA A 564 2.51 4.88 39.05
CA ALA A 564 2.61 6.28 39.45
C ALA A 564 1.41 7.10 38.98
N MET A 565 1.07 7.00 37.69
CA MET A 565 -0.09 7.70 37.11
C MET A 565 -1.42 7.26 37.73
N THR A 566 -1.60 5.96 37.94
CA THR A 566 -2.79 5.41 38.62
C THR A 566 -2.90 5.94 40.04
N ASN A 567 -1.81 6.00 40.79
CA ASN A 567 -1.82 6.57 42.14
C ASN A 567 -2.13 8.08 42.14
N ILE A 568 -1.58 8.85 41.20
CA ILE A 568 -1.88 10.30 41.08
C ILE A 568 -3.36 10.52 40.80
N LEU A 569 -3.96 9.75 39.89
CA LEU A 569 -5.38 9.82 39.57
C LEU A 569 -6.27 9.31 40.71
N ARG A 570 -5.83 8.30 41.47
CA ARG A 570 -6.49 7.83 42.70
C ARG A 570 -6.56 8.93 43.74
N GLU A 571 -5.43 9.59 44.04
CA GLU A 571 -5.40 10.73 44.98
C GLU A 571 -6.29 11.88 44.51
N MET A 572 -6.34 12.18 43.20
CA MET A 572 -7.25 13.18 42.64
C MET A 572 -8.73 12.77 42.74
N ALA A 573 -9.04 11.48 42.65
CA ALA A 573 -10.39 10.94 42.85
C ALA A 573 -10.80 10.97 44.33
N GLU A 574 -9.88 10.64 45.25
CA GLU A 574 -10.07 10.79 46.70
C GLU A 574 -10.28 12.27 47.10
N GLU A 575 -9.51 13.20 46.51
CA GLU A 575 -9.72 14.66 46.68
C GLU A 575 -11.01 15.19 46.05
N MET A 576 -11.51 14.52 45.00
CA MET A 576 -12.84 14.80 44.45
C MET A 576 -13.94 14.29 45.38
N ALA A 577 -13.78 13.08 45.90
CA ALA A 577 -14.73 12.41 46.77
C ALA A 577 -14.91 13.10 48.14
N GLU A 578 -13.82 13.61 48.71
CA GLU A 578 -13.83 14.34 49.98
C GLU A 578 -14.27 15.80 49.84
N GLY A 579 -14.66 16.25 48.64
CA GLY A 579 -15.08 17.63 48.38
C GLY A 579 -14.00 18.69 48.65
N LYS A 580 -12.72 18.29 48.70
CA LYS A 580 -11.60 19.18 49.02
C LYS A 580 -11.55 20.33 48.02
N VAL A 581 -11.59 21.56 48.54
CA VAL A 581 -11.41 22.78 47.72
C VAL A 581 -10.00 22.76 47.14
N TYR A 582 -9.93 22.43 45.87
CA TYR A 582 -8.71 22.37 45.08
C TYR A 582 -8.10 23.78 44.93
N ARG A 583 -6.83 23.95 45.32
CA ARG A 583 -6.16 25.26 45.42
C ARG A 583 -4.85 25.41 44.65
N TRP A 584 -4.20 24.32 44.23
CA TRP A 584 -2.87 24.40 43.62
C TRP A 584 -2.61 23.28 42.60
N PRO A 585 -2.36 23.60 41.33
CA PRO A 585 -2.01 22.60 40.32
C PRO A 585 -0.59 22.05 40.41
N GLY A 586 0.30 22.64 41.21
CA GLY A 586 1.74 22.45 41.01
C GLY A 586 2.30 23.39 39.94
N ALA A 587 3.63 23.44 39.83
CA ALA A 587 4.30 24.34 38.89
C ALA A 587 4.36 23.73 37.48
N GLN A 588 3.70 24.42 36.54
CA GLN A 588 3.63 24.09 35.11
C GLN A 588 5.01 23.81 34.47
N PRO A 589 5.10 23.00 33.40
CA PRO A 589 6.30 22.87 32.59
C PRO A 589 6.64 24.20 31.91
N ARG A 590 7.95 24.52 31.85
CA ARG A 590 8.46 25.64 31.06
C ARG A 590 8.77 25.14 29.66
N ILE A 591 7.89 25.42 28.70
CA ILE A 591 8.13 25.15 27.29
C ILE A 591 8.92 26.31 26.64
N PRO A 592 9.73 26.06 25.58
CA PRO A 592 10.33 27.14 24.80
C PRO A 592 9.24 28.04 24.20
N THR A 593 9.53 29.34 24.06
CA THR A 593 8.62 30.24 23.33
C THR A 593 8.68 29.96 21.82
N GLU A 594 7.67 30.43 21.09
CA GLU A 594 7.58 30.29 19.61
C GLU A 594 8.81 30.84 18.87
N ARG A 595 9.55 31.80 19.45
CA ARG A 595 10.81 32.34 18.88
C ARG A 595 12.06 31.53 19.23
N GLN A 596 11.94 30.56 20.13
CA GLN A 596 13.03 29.68 20.57
C GLN A 596 12.91 28.26 20.00
N MET A 597 11.71 27.85 19.56
CA MET A 597 11.53 26.61 18.82
C MET A 597 12.18 26.73 17.44
N MET A 598 12.84 25.66 16.98
CA MET A 598 13.48 25.66 15.66
C MET A 598 12.45 25.40 14.55
N GLU A 599 12.52 26.20 13.49
CA GLU A 599 11.75 26.02 12.24
C GLU A 599 12.72 25.57 11.14
N GLY A 600 12.68 24.29 10.76
CA GLY A 600 13.52 23.72 9.70
C GLY A 600 12.78 23.51 8.37
N GLN A 601 11.47 23.73 8.32
CA GLN A 601 10.68 23.69 7.08
C GLN A 601 10.70 25.05 6.37
N THR A 602 10.96 25.05 5.06
CA THR A 602 10.93 26.25 4.20
C THR A 602 9.52 26.84 4.09
N ASP A 603 9.40 28.16 3.99
CA ASP A 603 8.16 28.83 3.56
C ASP A 603 7.97 28.70 2.03
N VAL A 604 6.77 28.98 1.53
CA VAL A 604 6.50 29.09 0.08
C VAL A 604 7.42 30.17 -0.50
N VAL A 605 8.31 29.84 -1.45
CA VAL A 605 9.19 30.85 -2.05
C VAL A 605 8.40 31.72 -3.03
N ALA A 606 7.88 31.10 -4.08
CA ALA A 606 6.98 31.69 -5.05
C ALA A 606 6.15 30.60 -5.75
N ASP A 607 5.04 31.01 -6.35
CA ASP A 607 4.27 30.20 -7.31
C ASP A 607 4.27 30.88 -8.68
N ASP A 608 4.39 30.07 -9.73
CA ASP A 608 4.28 30.52 -11.13
C ASP A 608 3.27 29.65 -11.90
N PRO A 609 2.58 30.20 -12.90
CA PRO A 609 1.75 29.41 -13.81
C PRO A 609 2.60 28.49 -14.70
N PRO A 610 1.99 27.51 -15.39
CA PRO A 610 2.68 26.77 -16.45
C PRO A 610 3.25 27.69 -17.52
N ILE A 611 4.35 27.28 -18.16
CA ILE A 611 5.00 28.04 -19.24
C ILE A 611 3.99 28.26 -20.38
N GLY A 612 3.60 29.51 -20.60
CA GLY A 612 2.63 29.92 -21.63
C GLY A 612 1.15 29.85 -21.22
N GLY A 613 0.82 29.41 -20.00
CA GLY A 613 -0.55 29.35 -19.48
C GLY A 613 -0.76 30.22 -18.23
N LYS A 614 -1.82 29.92 -17.47
CA LYS A 614 -2.29 30.67 -16.30
C LYS A 614 -2.65 29.72 -15.15
N PHE A 615 -2.77 30.28 -13.94
CA PHE A 615 -3.43 29.59 -12.84
C PHE A 615 -4.92 29.42 -13.14
N GLY A 616 -5.49 28.27 -12.79
CA GLY A 616 -6.87 27.91 -13.08
C GLY A 616 -7.09 27.19 -14.41
N ASP A 617 -6.10 27.18 -15.31
CA ASP A 617 -6.17 26.44 -16.57
C ASP A 617 -6.28 24.93 -16.33
N VAL A 618 -7.18 24.25 -17.05
CA VAL A 618 -7.35 22.79 -16.94
C VAL A 618 -6.26 22.08 -17.75
N LYS A 619 -5.51 21.20 -17.07
CA LYS A 619 -4.46 20.34 -17.65
C LYS A 619 -5.00 19.00 -18.14
N SER A 620 -5.98 18.45 -17.42
CA SER A 620 -6.74 17.25 -17.79
C SER A 620 -8.16 17.45 -17.29
N ASP A 621 -9.16 17.21 -18.14
CA ASP A 621 -10.54 17.59 -17.90
C ASP A 621 -11.46 16.36 -17.85
N VAL A 622 -12.53 16.46 -17.07
CA VAL A 622 -13.51 15.37 -16.84
C VAL A 622 -14.07 14.80 -18.13
N TRP A 623 -14.55 13.54 -18.13
CA TRP A 623 -15.34 13.01 -19.23
C TRP A 623 -16.71 13.73 -19.32
N PRO A 624 -17.36 13.80 -20.50
CA PRO A 624 -18.66 14.46 -20.62
C PRO A 624 -19.81 13.74 -19.87
N TYR A 625 -19.61 12.48 -19.47
CA TYR A 625 -20.64 11.61 -18.92
C TYR A 625 -20.05 10.64 -17.87
N TYR A 626 -20.78 10.42 -16.78
CA TYR A 626 -20.49 9.44 -15.73
C TYR A 626 -21.77 8.73 -15.25
N TYR A 627 -21.59 7.62 -14.53
CA TYR A 627 -22.66 6.93 -13.81
C TYR A 627 -22.43 7.09 -12.30
N PRO A 628 -23.47 7.07 -11.46
CA PRO A 628 -23.30 6.89 -10.02
C PRO A 628 -22.50 5.62 -9.72
N GLY A 629 -21.58 5.70 -8.76
CA GLY A 629 -20.59 4.67 -8.46
C GLY A 629 -19.27 4.77 -9.25
N SER A 630 -19.08 5.77 -10.15
CA SER A 630 -17.81 5.98 -10.85
C SER A 630 -17.08 7.29 -10.49
N THR A 631 -15.77 7.32 -10.71
CA THR A 631 -14.90 8.43 -10.28
C THR A 631 -14.73 9.48 -11.38
N ALA A 632 -15.14 10.72 -11.11
CA ALA A 632 -14.79 11.89 -11.91
C ALA A 632 -13.45 12.47 -11.45
N GLN A 633 -12.60 12.91 -12.39
CA GLN A 633 -11.31 13.52 -12.07
C GLN A 633 -10.99 14.68 -13.02
N ALA A 634 -10.43 15.76 -12.46
CA ALA A 634 -9.84 16.86 -13.21
C ALA A 634 -8.46 17.22 -12.63
N VAL A 635 -7.54 17.67 -13.48
CA VAL A 635 -6.24 18.20 -13.08
C VAL A 635 -6.15 19.65 -13.56
N ILE A 636 -5.94 20.58 -12.62
CA ILE A 636 -5.96 22.03 -12.84
C ILE A 636 -4.60 22.62 -12.43
N TRP A 637 -4.11 23.62 -13.14
CA TRP A 637 -2.91 24.35 -12.75
C TRP A 637 -3.19 25.26 -11.54
N GLY A 638 -2.45 25.03 -10.45
CA GLY A 638 -2.71 25.65 -9.15
C GLY A 638 -1.45 26.19 -8.49
N ALA A 639 -1.57 26.55 -7.22
CA ALA A 639 -0.50 27.11 -6.39
C ALA A 639 -0.44 26.40 -5.02
N HIS A 640 0.64 26.63 -4.28
CA HIS A 640 0.95 25.92 -3.05
C HIS A 640 -0.09 26.19 -1.93
N PRO A 641 -0.76 25.15 -1.39
CA PRO A 641 -1.79 25.28 -0.34
C PRO A 641 -1.36 25.94 0.98
N ARG A 642 -0.07 26.20 1.17
CA ARG A 642 0.45 26.90 2.36
C ARG A 642 0.30 28.42 2.31
N ASN A 643 -0.05 29.00 1.16
CA ASN A 643 -0.33 30.44 1.05
C ASN A 643 -1.58 30.87 1.82
N ASN A 644 -2.59 29.99 1.91
CA ASN A 644 -3.79 30.18 2.72
C ASN A 644 -4.33 28.79 3.10
N LEU A 645 -4.56 28.52 4.39
CA LEU A 645 -5.13 27.24 4.86
C LEU A 645 -6.61 27.07 4.48
N ARG A 646 -7.26 28.16 4.05
CA ARG A 646 -8.68 28.23 3.66
C ARG A 646 -9.62 27.66 4.74
N ARG A 647 -9.25 27.84 6.01
CA ARG A 647 -10.07 27.47 7.19
C ARG A 647 -11.49 28.04 7.07
N ASN A 648 -12.49 27.24 7.40
CA ASN A 648 -13.92 27.57 7.26
C ASN A 648 -14.33 27.94 5.81
N SER A 649 -13.60 27.41 4.83
CA SER A 649 -13.81 27.54 3.38
C SER A 649 -13.35 26.22 2.73
N SER A 650 -13.08 26.21 1.42
CA SER A 650 -12.64 25.00 0.71
C SER A 650 -11.66 25.30 -0.43
N PHE A 651 -10.72 24.36 -0.68
CA PHE A 651 -9.87 24.32 -1.87
C PHE A 651 -10.60 23.74 -3.09
N VAL A 652 -11.45 22.73 -2.93
CA VAL A 652 -12.13 22.05 -4.04
C VAL A 652 -13.60 21.78 -3.73
N SER A 653 -14.46 21.90 -4.73
CA SER A 653 -15.91 21.72 -4.54
C SER A 653 -16.59 21.16 -5.79
N VAL A 654 -17.63 20.37 -5.56
CA VAL A 654 -18.51 19.85 -6.61
C VAL A 654 -19.75 20.73 -6.67
N TRP A 655 -20.07 21.21 -7.86
CA TRP A 655 -21.25 22.03 -8.12
C TRP A 655 -22.22 21.27 -9.03
N ARG A 656 -23.52 21.38 -8.76
CA ARG A 656 -24.63 20.82 -9.55
C ARG A 656 -25.51 21.95 -10.11
N LEU A 657 -25.92 21.83 -11.37
CA LEU A 657 -26.90 22.71 -11.99
C LEU A 657 -28.31 22.34 -11.49
N LYS A 658 -29.14 23.33 -11.16
CA LYS A 658 -30.54 23.11 -10.79
C LYS A 658 -31.41 22.84 -12.02
N GLU A 659 -32.64 22.38 -11.76
CA GLU A 659 -33.69 22.15 -12.77
C GLU A 659 -34.11 23.42 -13.53
N ASP A 660 -33.75 24.61 -13.03
CA ASP A 660 -33.90 25.89 -13.73
C ASP A 660 -32.87 26.11 -14.87
N GLY A 661 -31.94 25.17 -15.07
CA GLY A 661 -30.92 25.20 -16.11
C GLY A 661 -29.90 26.35 -16.01
N THR A 662 -29.91 27.12 -14.93
CA THR A 662 -29.15 28.39 -14.83
C THR A 662 -28.48 28.61 -13.48
N THR A 663 -29.05 28.12 -12.38
CA THR A 663 -28.51 28.26 -11.03
C THR A 663 -27.62 27.07 -10.67
N TRP A 664 -26.35 27.34 -10.37
CA TRP A 664 -25.46 26.35 -9.76
C TRP A 664 -25.58 26.35 -8.23
N HIS A 665 -25.43 25.18 -7.60
CA HIS A 665 -25.30 25.03 -6.15
C HIS A 665 -24.21 24.01 -5.82
N MET A 666 -23.49 24.24 -4.72
CA MET A 666 -22.48 23.31 -4.22
C MET A 666 -23.17 22.09 -3.60
N VAL A 667 -22.64 20.90 -3.86
CA VAL A 667 -23.18 19.62 -3.32
C VAL A 667 -22.16 18.85 -2.48
N ALA A 668 -20.86 19.12 -2.66
CA ALA A 668 -19.78 18.62 -1.82
C ALA A 668 -18.61 19.62 -1.80
N ASP A 669 -17.86 19.67 -0.71
CA ASP A 669 -16.58 20.38 -0.61
C ASP A 669 -15.46 19.52 0.01
N ASP A 670 -14.25 20.07 0.21
CA ASP A 670 -13.06 19.33 0.66
C ASP A 670 -13.10 18.79 2.12
N ASN A 671 -14.31 18.72 2.71
CA ASN A 671 -14.61 17.95 3.92
C ASN A 671 -15.54 16.73 3.66
N ASP A 672 -16.07 16.57 2.46
CA ASP A 672 -16.88 15.40 2.10
C ASP A 672 -15.97 14.25 1.69
N TRP A 673 -16.09 13.11 2.38
CA TRP A 673 -15.29 11.87 2.20
C TRP A 673 -15.09 11.46 0.74
N GLU A 674 -16.10 11.71 -0.08
CA GLU A 674 -16.19 11.28 -1.46
C GLU A 674 -15.39 12.21 -2.42
N LEU A 675 -14.83 13.33 -1.92
CA LEU A 675 -14.06 14.33 -2.68
C LEU A 675 -12.61 14.49 -2.17
N ARG A 676 -11.64 14.06 -2.98
CA ARG A 676 -10.20 14.20 -2.69
C ARG A 676 -9.58 15.42 -3.39
N PHE A 677 -8.76 16.13 -2.62
CA PHE A 677 -7.88 17.20 -3.05
C PHE A 677 -6.43 16.71 -3.00
N GLU A 678 -5.75 16.66 -4.15
CA GLU A 678 -4.32 16.35 -4.24
C GLU A 678 -3.56 17.53 -4.87
N TRP A 679 -2.39 17.84 -4.35
CA TRP A 679 -1.50 18.89 -4.83
C TRP A 679 -0.12 18.32 -5.14
N ARG A 680 0.50 18.76 -6.25
CA ARG A 680 1.81 18.29 -6.69
C ARG A 680 2.65 19.41 -7.31
N ARG A 681 3.88 19.57 -6.82
CA ARG A 681 4.94 20.41 -7.42
C ARG A 681 5.27 19.96 -8.85
N VAL A 682 5.44 20.90 -9.76
CA VAL A 682 5.85 20.65 -11.15
C VAL A 682 6.97 21.62 -11.53
N GLY A 683 8.18 21.11 -11.77
CA GLY A 683 9.36 21.95 -11.97
C GLY A 683 9.74 22.68 -10.68
N ILE A 684 10.13 23.96 -10.80
CA ILE A 684 10.67 24.76 -9.68
C ILE A 684 9.55 25.37 -8.83
N SER A 685 8.62 26.10 -9.45
CA SER A 685 7.62 26.94 -8.76
C SER A 685 6.17 26.65 -9.17
N ALA A 686 5.93 26.04 -10.34
CA ALA A 686 4.58 25.67 -10.76
C ALA A 686 4.03 24.45 -9.99
N SER A 687 2.70 24.28 -10.00
CA SER A 687 2.07 23.13 -9.38
C SER A 687 0.73 22.77 -10.02
N THR A 688 0.29 21.52 -9.84
CA THR A 688 -1.03 21.04 -10.25
C THR A 688 -1.84 20.59 -9.05
N VAL A 689 -3.15 20.84 -9.13
CA VAL A 689 -4.17 20.29 -8.24
C VAL A 689 -4.94 19.23 -9.01
N THR A 690 -5.04 18.03 -8.46
CA THR A 690 -5.97 17.00 -8.90
C THR A 690 -7.20 17.05 -7.99
N ILE A 691 -8.38 17.15 -8.59
CA ILE A 691 -9.67 16.97 -7.93
C ILE A 691 -10.19 15.59 -8.33
N THR A 692 -10.44 14.72 -7.36
CA THR A 692 -10.99 13.37 -7.61
C THR A 692 -12.29 13.22 -6.81
N TRP A 693 -13.41 13.00 -7.49
CA TRP A 693 -14.73 12.83 -6.88
C TRP A 693 -15.26 11.44 -7.20
N ASP A 694 -15.41 10.59 -6.18
CA ASP A 694 -16.09 9.30 -6.32
C ASP A 694 -17.60 9.57 -6.22
N ILE A 695 -18.32 9.46 -7.35
CA ILE A 695 -19.73 9.86 -7.42
C ILE A 695 -20.58 8.83 -6.64
N PRO A 696 -21.29 9.22 -5.56
CA PRO A 696 -22.03 8.24 -4.76
C PRO A 696 -23.25 7.68 -5.49
N GLU A 697 -23.65 6.44 -5.17
CA GLU A 697 -24.74 5.73 -5.86
C GLU A 697 -26.13 6.39 -5.68
N ASP A 698 -26.32 7.12 -4.58
CA ASP A 698 -27.55 7.83 -4.23
C ASP A 698 -27.63 9.24 -4.82
N TYR A 699 -26.54 9.78 -5.38
CA TYR A 699 -26.54 11.14 -5.90
C TYR A 699 -27.52 11.31 -7.09
N PRO A 700 -28.23 12.46 -7.14
CA PRO A 700 -29.27 12.69 -8.14
C PRO A 700 -28.68 12.96 -9.52
N GLU A 701 -29.41 12.58 -10.57
CA GLU A 701 -28.98 12.83 -11.95
C GLU A 701 -28.92 14.33 -12.28
N GLY A 702 -28.11 14.70 -13.27
CA GLY A 702 -28.01 16.08 -13.76
C GLY A 702 -26.59 16.51 -14.11
N SER A 703 -26.43 17.80 -14.36
CA SER A 703 -25.17 18.40 -14.79
C SER A 703 -24.31 18.87 -13.61
N TYR A 704 -23.03 18.52 -13.64
CA TYR A 704 -22.05 18.78 -12.58
C TYR A 704 -20.78 19.48 -13.12
N SER A 705 -20.01 20.11 -12.24
CA SER A 705 -18.68 20.69 -12.52
C SER A 705 -17.80 20.65 -11.26
N LEU A 706 -16.50 20.41 -11.42
CA LEU A 706 -15.50 20.44 -10.36
C LEU A 706 -14.81 21.81 -10.35
N GLN A 707 -14.79 22.50 -9.20
CA GLN A 707 -14.13 23.79 -9.02
C GLN A 707 -12.93 23.67 -8.08
N TYR A 708 -11.80 24.27 -8.47
CA TYR A 708 -10.66 24.58 -7.60
C TYR A 708 -10.64 26.07 -7.24
N ASN A 709 -10.32 26.39 -5.98
CA ASN A 709 -10.03 27.73 -5.49
C ASN A 709 -8.75 27.71 -4.65
N GLY A 710 -7.89 28.72 -4.82
CA GLY A 710 -6.66 28.81 -4.04
C GLY A 710 -6.02 30.19 -4.06
N GLU A 711 -4.78 30.23 -3.59
CA GLU A 711 -3.98 31.45 -3.43
C GLU A 711 -2.54 31.20 -3.91
N ALA A 712 -2.03 32.08 -4.76
CA ALA A 712 -0.69 32.00 -5.36
C ALA A 712 0.21 33.14 -4.88
N LYS A 713 1.47 32.83 -4.50
CA LYS A 713 2.49 33.79 -4.07
C LYS A 713 3.37 34.20 -5.25
N HIS A 714 2.84 35.02 -6.15
CA HIS A 714 3.56 35.49 -7.34
C HIS A 714 4.16 36.88 -7.11
N LEU A 715 5.44 37.08 -7.43
CA LEU A 715 6.19 38.33 -7.21
C LEU A 715 6.03 38.89 -5.77
N SER A 716 6.14 38.01 -4.77
CA SER A 716 5.95 38.31 -3.33
C SER A 716 4.55 38.84 -2.94
N ARG A 717 3.54 38.74 -3.81
CA ARG A 717 2.14 39.08 -3.51
C ARG A 717 1.28 37.83 -3.53
N ILE A 718 0.36 37.71 -2.57
CA ILE A 718 -0.66 36.66 -2.59
C ILE A 718 -1.84 37.13 -3.44
N MET A 719 -2.18 36.36 -4.47
CA MET A 719 -3.35 36.58 -5.32
C MET A 719 -4.29 35.38 -5.28
N LYS A 720 -5.61 35.62 -5.36
CA LYS A 720 -6.62 34.56 -5.46
C LYS A 720 -6.64 33.98 -6.88
N ILE A 721 -6.77 32.66 -6.97
CA ILE A 721 -6.86 31.90 -8.22
C ILE A 721 -8.03 30.91 -8.15
N SER A 722 -8.61 30.58 -9.30
CA SER A 722 -9.74 29.65 -9.41
C SER A 722 -9.74 28.97 -10.78
N GLY A 723 -10.10 27.69 -10.83
CA GLY A 723 -10.26 26.92 -12.06
C GLY A 723 -11.49 26.03 -12.01
N HIS A 724 -12.01 25.64 -13.17
CA HIS A 724 -13.23 24.83 -13.30
C HIS A 724 -13.04 23.76 -14.37
N SER A 725 -13.50 22.52 -14.10
CA SER A 725 -13.70 21.52 -15.15
C SER A 725 -14.82 21.95 -16.10
N ARG A 726 -14.89 21.35 -17.29
CA ARG A 726 -16.14 21.42 -18.08
C ARG A 726 -17.32 20.84 -17.31
N THR A 727 -18.52 21.18 -17.78
CA THR A 727 -19.76 20.55 -17.32
C THR A 727 -19.84 19.11 -17.82
N PHE A 728 -20.27 18.19 -16.96
CA PHE A 728 -20.48 16.77 -17.28
C PHE A 728 -21.85 16.29 -16.76
N LEU A 729 -22.40 15.26 -17.39
CA LEU A 729 -23.68 14.65 -17.00
C LEU A 729 -23.44 13.43 -16.09
N VAL A 730 -24.20 13.31 -15.02
CA VAL A 730 -24.34 12.05 -14.26
C VAL A 730 -25.75 11.51 -14.48
N SER A 731 -25.87 10.26 -14.93
CA SER A 731 -27.15 9.57 -15.10
C SER A 731 -27.02 8.05 -14.85
N LYS A 732 -28.10 7.41 -14.43
CA LYS A 732 -28.22 5.94 -14.33
C LYS A 732 -28.63 5.34 -15.67
N THR A 733 -29.15 6.14 -16.60
CA THR A 733 -29.51 5.72 -17.96
C THR A 733 -28.48 6.18 -18.99
N ARG A 734 -27.88 5.21 -19.71
CA ARG A 734 -26.97 5.50 -20.83
C ARG A 734 -27.71 6.33 -21.89
N PRO A 735 -27.22 7.53 -22.28
CA PRO A 735 -27.86 8.33 -23.30
C PRO A 735 -27.86 7.59 -24.65
N ALA A 736 -28.98 7.65 -25.36
CA ALA A 736 -29.10 7.10 -26.71
C ALA A 736 -28.04 7.73 -27.64
N ARG A 737 -27.52 6.96 -28.60
CA ARG A 737 -26.54 7.53 -29.54
C ARG A 737 -27.27 8.50 -30.46
N PRO A 738 -26.62 9.59 -30.93
CA PRO A 738 -27.19 10.50 -31.95
C PRO A 738 -27.45 9.88 -33.34
N TYR A 739 -27.61 8.56 -33.44
CA TYR A 739 -27.82 7.78 -34.65
C TYR A 739 -29.05 6.84 -34.58
N ASP A 740 -29.65 6.63 -33.40
CA ASP A 740 -30.69 5.62 -33.19
C ASP A 740 -32.13 6.15 -33.44
N SER A 741 -32.29 7.28 -34.15
CA SER A 741 -33.57 7.98 -34.36
C SER A 741 -33.93 8.18 -35.84
N ALA A 742 -33.88 7.10 -36.64
CA ALA A 742 -34.15 7.14 -38.08
C ALA A 742 -34.86 5.86 -38.60
N GLU A 743 -35.95 5.43 -37.95
CA GLU A 743 -36.78 4.34 -38.47
C GLU A 743 -37.84 4.82 -39.50
N SER A 744 -37.89 4.10 -40.61
CA SER A 744 -39.02 3.90 -41.52
C SER A 744 -39.92 5.11 -41.90
N THR A 745 -39.60 5.74 -43.03
CA THR A 745 -40.63 6.04 -44.04
C THR A 745 -40.26 5.38 -45.37
N SER A 746 -41.25 4.87 -46.08
CA SER A 746 -41.10 3.78 -47.04
C SER A 746 -41.19 4.21 -48.52
N ILE A 747 -40.74 3.31 -49.42
CA ILE A 747 -41.21 3.12 -50.81
C ILE A 747 -40.58 3.99 -51.94
N ALA A 748 -39.86 3.28 -52.81
CA ALA A 748 -39.85 3.33 -54.29
C ALA A 748 -38.84 4.16 -55.14
N VAL A 749 -37.95 3.38 -55.79
CA VAL A 749 -37.82 3.20 -57.26
C VAL A 749 -36.99 4.20 -58.13
N ARG A 750 -36.19 3.59 -59.03
CA ARG A 750 -35.53 4.08 -60.27
C ARG A 750 -34.25 4.94 -60.18
N SER A 751 -33.17 4.30 -60.59
CA SER A 751 -32.09 4.86 -61.44
C SER A 751 -32.57 4.99 -62.92
N PRO A 752 -31.78 5.50 -63.89
CA PRO A 752 -30.38 5.97 -63.85
C PRO A 752 -30.15 7.35 -64.56
N GLN A 753 -28.87 7.69 -64.81
CA GLN A 753 -28.29 8.53 -65.90
C GLN A 753 -27.47 9.79 -65.49
N CYS A 754 -26.27 9.88 -66.09
CA CYS A 754 -25.43 11.07 -66.29
C CYS A 754 -25.79 11.70 -67.68
N PRO A 755 -25.22 12.82 -68.22
CA PRO A 755 -23.92 13.45 -67.90
C PRO A 755 -23.96 15.03 -67.83
N PRO A 756 -23.12 15.86 -68.50
CA PRO A 756 -21.96 16.48 -67.81
C PRO A 756 -21.69 18.00 -68.03
N SER A 757 -20.74 18.53 -67.24
CA SER A 757 -19.70 19.55 -67.57
C SER A 757 -20.01 20.85 -68.36
N SER A 758 -19.72 22.01 -67.73
CA SER A 758 -19.09 23.22 -68.34
C SER A 758 -18.92 24.31 -67.26
N LEU A 759 -18.14 25.41 -67.33
CA LEU A 759 -16.86 25.84 -67.95
C LEU A 759 -16.77 27.38 -67.65
N TYR A 760 -15.63 27.86 -67.12
CA TYR A 760 -15.02 29.20 -67.36
C TYR A 760 -15.50 30.54 -66.73
N THR A 761 -14.50 31.44 -66.64
CA THR A 761 -14.51 32.93 -66.43
C THR A 761 -14.91 33.54 -65.07
N ALA A 762 -14.54 34.80 -64.76
CA ALA A 762 -13.21 35.45 -64.55
C ALA A 762 -13.34 37.01 -64.51
N ARG A 763 -12.44 37.70 -63.75
CA ARG A 763 -12.20 39.19 -63.74
C ARG A 763 -13.38 40.05 -63.20
N GLU A 764 -13.28 41.33 -62.79
CA GLU A 764 -12.23 42.30 -62.34
C GLU A 764 -12.97 43.49 -61.60
N HIS A 765 -12.43 44.61 -61.08
CA HIS A 765 -11.12 45.31 -61.11
C HIS A 765 -10.99 46.29 -59.91
N GLY A 766 -9.79 46.90 -59.72
CA GLY A 766 -9.60 48.21 -59.05
C GLY A 766 -9.21 48.24 -57.55
N GLN A 767 -8.61 49.32 -56.99
CA GLN A 767 -7.38 50.11 -57.30
C GLN A 767 -7.20 51.25 -56.26
N HIS A 768 -6.02 51.90 -56.24
CA HIS A 768 -5.55 53.02 -55.38
C HIS A 768 -5.20 52.65 -53.92
N GLY A 769 -4.16 53.24 -53.27
CA GLY A 769 -3.17 54.24 -53.72
C GLY A 769 -1.91 54.30 -52.82
N LEU A 770 -0.89 55.09 -53.20
CA LEU A 770 0.48 55.13 -52.62
C LEU A 770 0.78 56.44 -51.84
N VAL A 771 1.84 56.46 -51.01
CA VAL A 771 3.06 57.35 -51.08
C VAL A 771 3.90 57.35 -49.76
N ASP A 772 5.22 57.57 -49.91
CA ASP A 772 6.36 57.47 -48.94
C ASP A 772 6.46 58.45 -47.74
N GLY A 773 7.43 58.21 -46.81
CA GLY A 773 7.65 59.10 -45.64
C GLY A 773 8.98 59.22 -44.84
N ARG A 774 10.08 58.46 -45.08
CA ARG A 774 11.48 58.69 -44.56
C ARG A 774 11.85 58.47 -43.05
N PHE A 775 13.08 57.96 -42.86
CA PHE A 775 13.97 57.91 -41.65
C PHE A 775 14.90 59.17 -41.59
N PRO A 776 15.90 59.40 -40.67
CA PRO A 776 16.67 58.46 -39.81
C PRO A 776 17.20 58.92 -38.40
N GLY A 777 17.87 57.99 -37.69
CA GLY A 777 18.93 58.26 -36.67
C GLY A 777 18.60 57.93 -35.20
N SER A 778 19.53 57.48 -34.32
CA SER A 778 20.92 57.01 -34.53
C SER A 778 21.54 56.36 -33.26
N PHE A 779 22.15 55.15 -33.37
CA PHE A 779 23.32 54.61 -32.62
C PHE A 779 23.25 54.48 -31.06
N THR A 780 23.96 53.61 -30.30
CA THR A 780 24.67 52.30 -30.41
C THR A 780 24.85 51.76 -28.94
N ALA A 781 25.31 50.57 -28.57
CA ALA A 781 26.24 49.60 -29.17
C ALA A 781 26.00 48.14 -28.70
N SER A 782 26.79 47.19 -29.22
CA SER A 782 26.87 45.77 -28.82
C SER A 782 28.23 45.47 -28.16
N PRO A 783 28.46 44.25 -27.63
CA PRO A 783 29.29 43.35 -28.43
C PRO A 783 28.78 41.89 -28.52
N GLN A 784 29.08 41.24 -29.66
CA GLN A 784 28.89 39.80 -29.89
C GLN A 784 30.17 39.01 -29.59
N PRO A 785 30.11 37.67 -29.64
CA PRO A 785 30.91 36.97 -30.65
C PRO A 785 30.10 35.95 -31.47
N ASP A 786 29.83 36.26 -32.74
CA ASP A 786 28.88 35.54 -33.62
C ASP A 786 29.51 35.10 -34.95
N PHE A 787 30.85 34.97 -34.98
CA PHE A 787 31.63 34.76 -36.20
C PHE A 787 31.57 33.32 -36.75
N LEU A 788 31.38 32.32 -35.89
CA LEU A 788 31.25 30.92 -36.31
C LEU A 788 29.89 30.64 -36.95
N LYS A 789 28.82 31.22 -36.41
CA LYS A 789 27.44 30.83 -36.73
C LYS A 789 27.07 31.16 -38.19
N ARG A 790 27.28 32.40 -38.62
CA ARG A 790 27.02 32.84 -40.00
C ARG A 790 27.88 32.11 -41.04
N ARG A 791 29.07 31.67 -40.64
CA ARG A 791 29.97 30.90 -41.53
C ARG A 791 29.53 29.44 -41.65
N LEU A 792 28.92 28.87 -40.61
CA LEU A 792 28.25 27.58 -40.67
C LEU A 792 26.95 27.67 -41.47
N GLU A 793 26.13 28.72 -41.29
CA GLU A 793 24.88 28.94 -42.05
C GLU A 793 25.16 29.07 -43.56
N VAL A 794 26.12 29.91 -43.99
CA VAL A 794 26.47 30.05 -45.43
C VAL A 794 27.14 28.78 -46.01
N VAL A 795 27.79 27.96 -45.20
CA VAL A 795 28.28 26.63 -45.63
C VAL A 795 27.13 25.63 -45.70
N TRP A 796 26.17 25.69 -44.77
CA TRP A 796 24.99 24.84 -44.72
C TRP A 796 24.08 25.09 -45.93
N ASP A 797 23.77 26.34 -46.26
CA ASP A 797 22.96 26.68 -47.44
C ASP A 797 23.59 26.18 -48.75
N ARG A 798 24.92 26.24 -48.87
CA ARG A 798 25.65 25.72 -50.05
C ARG A 798 25.67 24.19 -50.09
N LEU A 799 25.77 23.53 -48.93
CA LEU A 799 25.65 22.07 -48.83
C LEU A 799 24.20 21.62 -49.09
N TRP A 800 23.21 22.41 -48.69
CA TRP A 800 21.79 22.14 -48.89
C TRP A 800 21.37 22.32 -50.35
N GLN A 801 21.79 23.41 -51.02
CA GLN A 801 21.61 23.57 -52.46
C GLN A 801 22.32 22.46 -53.26
N LYS A 802 23.50 22.00 -52.81
CA LYS A 802 24.18 20.85 -53.43
C LYS A 802 23.44 19.53 -53.18
N ALA A 803 22.88 19.34 -51.99
CA ALA A 803 22.03 18.18 -51.69
C ALA A 803 20.72 18.21 -52.50
N GLN A 804 20.11 19.38 -52.73
CA GLN A 804 18.95 19.53 -53.61
C GLN A 804 19.26 19.21 -55.07
N ALA A 805 20.48 19.50 -55.56
CA ALA A 805 20.93 19.07 -56.88
C ALA A 805 21.17 17.54 -56.93
N GLU A 806 21.85 16.97 -55.94
CA GLU A 806 22.09 15.51 -55.85
C GLU A 806 20.80 14.70 -55.65
N LEU A 807 19.76 15.29 -55.02
CA LEU A 807 18.41 14.75 -54.89
C LEU A 807 17.69 14.57 -56.24
N GLN A 808 18.01 15.37 -57.27
CA GLN A 808 17.42 15.18 -58.60
C GLN A 808 18.07 14.03 -59.38
N GLU A 809 19.34 13.69 -59.12
CA GLU A 809 20.02 12.58 -59.79
C GLU A 809 19.90 11.23 -59.04
N LYS A 810 19.94 11.22 -57.69
CA LYS A 810 20.01 10.00 -56.87
C LYS A 810 19.18 10.06 -55.58
N PRO A 811 17.85 10.32 -55.64
CA PRO A 811 17.02 10.57 -54.46
C PRO A 811 17.10 9.47 -53.39
N LYS A 812 17.07 8.20 -53.80
CA LYS A 812 17.10 7.04 -52.88
C LYS A 812 18.34 7.00 -51.97
N GLN A 813 19.47 7.54 -52.41
CA GLN A 813 20.73 7.49 -51.65
C GLN A 813 20.82 8.66 -50.64
N ALA A 814 20.30 9.84 -50.99
CA ALA A 814 20.20 10.99 -50.08
C ALA A 814 19.25 10.72 -48.89
N ILE A 815 18.10 10.06 -49.13
CA ILE A 815 17.13 9.69 -48.09
C ILE A 815 17.77 8.77 -47.03
N GLN A 816 18.54 7.77 -47.47
CA GLN A 816 19.27 6.86 -46.57
C GLN A 816 20.29 7.60 -45.71
N ASP A 817 21.02 8.57 -46.29
CA ASP A 817 22.04 9.33 -45.58
C ASP A 817 21.43 10.28 -44.53
N LEU A 818 20.26 10.88 -44.81
CA LEU A 818 19.49 11.66 -43.82
C LEU A 818 19.02 10.78 -42.64
N LEU A 819 18.54 9.58 -42.93
CA LEU A 819 18.10 8.58 -41.93
C LEU A 819 19.24 7.99 -41.09
N LEU A 820 20.44 7.90 -41.66
CA LEU A 820 21.66 7.52 -40.94
C LEU A 820 22.17 8.66 -40.05
N ARG A 821 22.13 9.91 -40.54
CA ARG A 821 22.60 11.11 -39.83
C ARG A 821 21.61 11.70 -38.82
N LYS A 822 20.45 11.05 -38.59
CA LYS A 822 19.37 11.51 -37.69
C LYS A 822 18.83 12.91 -38.04
N LYS A 823 18.67 13.21 -39.33
CA LYS A 823 18.16 14.49 -39.85
C LYS A 823 16.64 14.43 -40.06
N HIS A 824 15.90 14.33 -38.95
CA HIS A 824 14.46 14.06 -38.93
C HIS A 824 13.61 15.18 -39.57
N ARG A 825 13.95 16.45 -39.30
CA ARG A 825 13.17 17.60 -39.76
C ARG A 825 13.25 17.74 -41.28
N GLU A 826 14.46 17.73 -41.81
CA GLU A 826 14.74 17.87 -43.25
C GLU A 826 14.13 16.72 -44.07
N LEU A 827 13.97 15.55 -43.46
CA LEU A 827 13.29 14.40 -44.05
C LEU A 827 11.76 14.55 -44.08
N LEU A 828 11.16 15.10 -43.02
CA LEU A 828 9.71 15.37 -42.97
C LEU A 828 9.32 16.49 -43.94
N GLU A 829 10.14 17.54 -44.05
CA GLU A 829 9.93 18.64 -45.01
C GLU A 829 9.81 18.08 -46.46
N LEU A 830 10.75 17.21 -46.89
CA LEU A 830 10.70 16.53 -48.19
C LEU A 830 9.47 15.62 -48.42
N VAL A 831 8.92 15.01 -47.37
CA VAL A 831 7.67 14.23 -47.46
C VAL A 831 6.46 15.14 -47.60
N THR A 832 6.40 16.25 -46.85
CA THR A 832 5.31 17.22 -46.94
C THR A 832 5.29 18.01 -48.25
N GLU A 833 6.45 18.26 -48.85
CA GLU A 833 6.59 18.81 -50.22
C GLU A 833 6.22 17.79 -51.31
N GLY A 834 5.95 16.53 -50.94
CA GLY A 834 5.54 15.46 -51.83
C GLY A 834 6.68 14.81 -52.64
N ALA A 835 7.92 15.26 -52.46
CA ALA A 835 9.11 14.80 -53.19
C ALA A 835 9.52 13.35 -52.86
N VAL A 836 9.04 12.80 -51.75
CA VAL A 836 9.25 11.40 -51.33
C VAL A 836 7.90 10.72 -51.07
N SER A 837 7.78 9.42 -51.37
CA SER A 837 6.59 8.64 -50.98
C SER A 837 6.78 7.97 -49.62
N VAL A 838 5.74 7.98 -48.78
CA VAL A 838 5.78 7.34 -47.46
C VAL A 838 5.92 5.81 -47.58
N LYS A 839 5.41 5.22 -48.68
CA LYS A 839 5.61 3.80 -49.03
C LYS A 839 6.89 3.51 -49.81
N GLU A 840 7.77 4.49 -50.05
CA GLU A 840 8.99 4.24 -50.83
C GLU A 840 9.94 3.29 -50.10
N THR A 841 10.22 2.14 -50.73
CA THR A 841 10.98 1.04 -50.14
C THR A 841 12.47 1.34 -50.11
N LEU A 842 13.04 1.37 -48.90
CA LEU A 842 14.44 1.72 -48.66
C LEU A 842 15.34 0.48 -48.71
N HIS A 843 15.99 0.24 -49.86
CA HIS A 843 17.07 -0.75 -49.94
C HIS A 843 18.29 -0.32 -49.11
N PRO A 844 19.06 -1.25 -48.52
CA PRO A 844 18.87 -2.71 -48.54
C PRO A 844 17.86 -3.21 -47.50
N LEU A 845 17.31 -2.35 -46.64
CA LEU A 845 16.45 -2.74 -45.51
C LEU A 845 15.06 -3.27 -45.91
N ASN A 846 14.61 -2.95 -47.13
CA ASN A 846 13.37 -3.42 -47.75
C ASN A 846 12.10 -3.14 -46.92
N VAL A 847 12.04 -1.96 -46.32
CA VAL A 847 10.90 -1.43 -45.54
C VAL A 847 10.49 -0.05 -46.04
N SER A 848 9.24 0.36 -45.79
CA SER A 848 8.77 1.72 -46.05
C SER A 848 9.27 2.74 -45.02
N LEU A 849 9.08 4.04 -45.30
CA LEU A 849 9.48 5.12 -44.40
C LEU A 849 8.63 5.12 -43.10
N LEU A 850 7.34 4.78 -43.18
CA LEU A 850 6.50 4.62 -42.01
C LEU A 850 6.91 3.39 -41.17
N GLU A 851 7.13 2.23 -41.79
CA GLU A 851 7.61 1.03 -41.09
C GLU A 851 8.94 1.27 -40.36
N LEU A 852 9.88 1.98 -41.00
CA LEU A 852 11.18 2.31 -40.41
C LEU A 852 11.02 3.23 -39.18
N SER A 853 10.08 4.18 -39.25
CA SER A 853 9.76 5.10 -38.16
C SER A 853 9.09 4.38 -36.99
N LEU A 854 8.15 3.48 -37.27
CA LEU A 854 7.50 2.61 -36.28
C LEU A 854 8.48 1.64 -35.62
N LYS A 855 9.51 1.18 -36.34
CA LYS A 855 10.51 0.22 -35.84
C LYS A 855 11.63 0.85 -34.98
N ARG A 856 11.80 2.19 -34.97
CA ARG A 856 13.04 2.84 -34.49
C ARG A 856 12.79 3.95 -33.46
N ASN A 857 12.28 3.56 -32.28
CA ASN A 857 11.93 4.47 -31.17
C ASN A 857 10.97 5.60 -31.61
N PRO A 858 9.70 5.28 -31.91
CA PRO A 858 8.79 6.13 -32.67
C PRO A 858 8.47 7.45 -31.96
N VAL A 859 8.84 8.57 -32.60
CA VAL A 859 8.41 9.91 -32.22
C VAL A 859 6.99 10.13 -32.71
N LEU A 860 6.02 10.27 -31.80
CA LEU A 860 4.59 10.36 -32.13
C LEU A 860 4.25 11.48 -33.12
N ASN A 861 4.94 12.62 -33.05
CA ASN A 861 4.73 13.75 -33.95
C ASN A 861 5.20 13.42 -35.39
N ASP A 862 6.40 12.86 -35.54
CA ASP A 862 6.94 12.40 -36.84
C ASP A 862 5.99 11.35 -37.46
N VAL A 863 5.50 10.40 -36.66
CA VAL A 863 4.52 9.39 -37.11
C VAL A 863 3.21 10.04 -37.55
N SER A 864 2.66 11.01 -36.79
CA SER A 864 1.43 11.71 -37.19
C SER A 864 1.57 12.40 -38.54
N VAL A 865 2.68 13.11 -38.79
CA VAL A 865 2.92 13.79 -40.08
C VAL A 865 3.01 12.79 -41.24
N LEU A 866 3.61 11.60 -41.03
CA LEU A 866 3.62 10.54 -42.03
C LEU A 866 2.24 9.93 -42.29
N LEU A 867 1.39 9.82 -41.26
CA LEU A 867 0.01 9.33 -41.37
C LEU A 867 -0.90 10.33 -42.09
N ASP A 868 -0.77 11.63 -41.78
CA ASP A 868 -1.47 12.70 -42.50
C ASP A 868 -1.04 12.76 -43.97
N ALA A 869 0.26 12.59 -44.27
CA ALA A 869 0.76 12.54 -45.64
C ALA A 869 0.24 11.34 -46.46
N LEU A 870 0.11 10.16 -45.84
CA LEU A 870 -0.55 8.99 -46.46
C LEU A 870 -2.03 9.26 -46.75
N LYS A 871 -2.74 9.82 -45.77
CA LYS A 871 -4.16 10.14 -45.83
C LYS A 871 -4.48 11.17 -46.91
N LEU A 872 -3.62 12.19 -47.08
CA LEU A 872 -3.70 13.18 -48.16
C LEU A 872 -3.50 12.58 -49.56
N LYS A 873 -2.72 11.49 -49.69
CA LYS A 873 -2.56 10.71 -50.93
C LYS A 873 -3.66 9.65 -51.14
N GLY A 874 -4.61 9.52 -50.21
CA GLY A 874 -5.68 8.52 -50.25
C GLY A 874 -5.21 7.09 -49.97
N GLU A 875 -3.98 6.91 -49.48
CA GLU A 875 -3.39 5.60 -49.21
C GLU A 875 -3.89 5.03 -47.88
N LYS A 876 -4.11 3.71 -47.84
CA LYS A 876 -4.57 3.01 -46.64
C LYS A 876 -3.42 2.40 -45.85
N LEU A 877 -3.62 2.36 -44.53
CA LEU A 877 -2.82 1.56 -43.60
C LEU A 877 -3.13 0.08 -43.76
N GLU A 878 -2.12 -0.74 -43.48
CA GLU A 878 -2.14 -2.20 -43.54
C GLU A 878 -1.83 -2.78 -42.16
N GLU A 879 -2.29 -3.99 -41.87
CA GLU A 879 -2.23 -4.65 -40.56
C GLU A 879 -0.82 -4.67 -39.94
N VAL A 880 0.20 -4.84 -40.79
CA VAL A 880 1.64 -4.82 -40.44
C VAL A 880 2.09 -3.55 -39.69
N HIS A 881 1.42 -2.41 -39.89
CA HIS A 881 1.75 -1.17 -39.20
C HIS A 881 1.37 -1.21 -37.72
N LEU A 882 0.20 -1.80 -37.41
CA LEU A 882 -0.26 -1.97 -36.03
C LEU A 882 0.53 -3.09 -35.33
N ASP A 883 0.73 -4.22 -36.03
CA ASP A 883 1.56 -5.34 -35.56
C ASP A 883 3.02 -4.91 -35.25
N ARG A 884 3.55 -3.92 -35.99
CA ARG A 884 4.86 -3.31 -35.66
C ARG A 884 4.78 -2.39 -34.45
N ALA A 885 3.70 -1.61 -34.28
CA ALA A 885 3.52 -0.75 -33.10
C ALA A 885 3.34 -1.53 -31.79
N CYS A 886 2.79 -2.76 -31.83
CA CYS A 886 2.74 -3.67 -30.69
C CYS A 886 4.13 -3.89 -30.07
N THR A 887 5.19 -3.95 -30.88
CA THR A 887 6.58 -4.14 -30.40
C THR A 887 7.16 -2.95 -29.63
N CYS A 888 6.45 -1.82 -29.56
CA CYS A 888 6.87 -0.61 -28.87
C CYS A 888 6.08 -0.33 -27.58
N ALA A 889 5.12 -1.18 -27.20
CA ALA A 889 4.39 -1.10 -25.91
C ALA A 889 3.83 0.30 -25.56
N SER A 890 3.37 1.05 -26.57
CA SER A 890 2.97 2.47 -26.44
C SER A 890 1.47 2.65 -26.73
N PRO A 891 0.62 2.85 -25.70
CA PRO A 891 -0.81 3.10 -25.87
C PRO A 891 -1.10 4.28 -26.80
N ALA A 892 -0.33 5.36 -26.67
CA ALA A 892 -0.46 6.55 -27.52
C ALA A 892 -0.16 6.27 -29.01
N LEU A 893 0.77 5.37 -29.32
CA LEU A 893 1.06 4.98 -30.71
C LEU A 893 -0.04 4.07 -31.28
N ILE A 894 -0.53 3.13 -30.47
CA ILE A 894 -1.63 2.22 -30.83
C ILE A 894 -2.91 3.05 -31.08
N GLN A 895 -3.24 3.99 -30.19
CA GLN A 895 -4.35 4.93 -30.33
C GLN A 895 -4.19 5.84 -31.58
N LEU A 896 -2.97 6.35 -31.84
CA LEU A 896 -2.69 7.16 -33.03
C LEU A 896 -2.93 6.37 -34.33
N LEU A 897 -2.51 5.11 -34.41
CA LEU A 897 -2.72 4.27 -35.58
C LEU A 897 -4.20 3.87 -35.75
N LEU A 898 -4.88 3.48 -34.66
CA LEU A 898 -6.30 3.13 -34.70
C LEU A 898 -7.17 4.33 -35.09
N SER A 899 -6.89 5.54 -34.59
CA SER A 899 -7.59 6.76 -34.99
C SER A 899 -7.35 7.19 -36.44
N HIS A 900 -6.26 6.72 -37.06
CA HIS A 900 -5.99 6.87 -38.49
C HIS A 900 -6.53 5.71 -39.35
N GLY A 901 -7.29 4.79 -38.76
CA GLY A 901 -7.93 3.68 -39.47
C GLY A 901 -6.99 2.53 -39.80
N ALA A 902 -5.96 2.27 -38.97
CA ALA A 902 -5.19 1.04 -39.05
C ALA A 902 -6.13 -0.17 -38.88
N PRO A 903 -6.12 -1.15 -39.81
CA PRO A 903 -6.93 -2.34 -39.68
C PRO A 903 -6.42 -3.19 -38.52
N LEU A 904 -7.34 -3.65 -37.67
CA LEU A 904 -7.04 -4.55 -36.57
C LEU A 904 -6.91 -5.98 -37.11
N GLY A 905 -5.75 -6.59 -36.94
CA GLY A 905 -5.53 -7.99 -37.31
C GLY A 905 -6.32 -8.95 -36.42
N PRO A 906 -6.73 -10.13 -36.93
CA PRO A 906 -7.51 -11.08 -36.14
C PRO A 906 -6.78 -11.53 -34.86
N ASN A 907 -5.45 -11.64 -34.92
CA ASN A 907 -4.60 -12.05 -33.81
C ASN A 907 -4.01 -10.87 -32.99
N ALA A 908 -4.45 -9.62 -33.21
CA ALA A 908 -3.72 -8.43 -32.74
C ALA A 908 -3.45 -8.43 -31.22
N LEU A 909 -4.41 -8.93 -30.41
CA LEU A 909 -4.27 -9.05 -28.96
C LEU A 909 -3.26 -10.13 -28.55
N HIS A 910 -3.17 -11.24 -29.30
CA HIS A 910 -2.10 -12.24 -29.14
C HIS A 910 -0.74 -11.63 -29.46
N CYS A 911 -0.61 -10.91 -30.59
CA CYS A 911 0.65 -10.25 -30.96
C CYS A 911 1.08 -9.14 -29.98
N LEU A 912 0.15 -8.47 -29.31
CA LEU A 912 0.45 -7.54 -28.21
C LEU A 912 1.04 -8.28 -27.00
N VAL A 913 0.42 -9.40 -26.58
CA VAL A 913 0.87 -10.19 -25.42
C VAL A 913 2.19 -10.93 -25.71
N GLU A 914 2.31 -11.58 -26.86
CA GLU A 914 3.48 -12.37 -27.27
C GLU A 914 4.76 -11.52 -27.43
N ARG A 915 4.61 -10.27 -27.88
CA ARG A 915 5.73 -9.37 -28.19
C ARG A 915 6.00 -8.33 -27.10
N PHE A 916 5.37 -8.45 -25.93
CA PHE A 916 5.56 -7.49 -24.85
C PHE A 916 6.94 -7.67 -24.20
N PRO A 917 7.80 -6.63 -24.15
CA PRO A 917 9.17 -6.79 -23.64
C PRO A 917 9.19 -6.96 -22.12
N PHE A 918 10.04 -7.89 -21.66
CA PHE A 918 10.23 -8.22 -20.25
C PHE A 918 10.63 -6.97 -19.45
N GLY A 919 9.88 -6.65 -18.39
CA GLY A 919 10.12 -5.48 -17.54
C GLY A 919 9.53 -4.14 -18.02
N ALA A 920 8.78 -4.09 -19.13
CA ALA A 920 8.10 -2.85 -19.52
C ALA A 920 6.87 -2.52 -18.65
N ASN A 921 6.39 -1.27 -18.75
CA ASN A 921 5.40 -0.72 -17.82
C ASN A 921 4.04 -1.45 -17.88
N LYS A 922 3.71 -2.15 -16.78
CA LYS A 922 2.42 -2.80 -16.51
C LYS A 922 1.20 -1.95 -16.89
N GLN A 923 1.19 -0.66 -16.57
CA GLN A 923 0.06 0.23 -16.87
C GLN A 923 -0.15 0.39 -18.38
N ALA A 924 0.95 0.46 -19.16
CA ALA A 924 0.90 0.54 -20.61
C ALA A 924 0.44 -0.77 -21.27
N VAL A 925 0.62 -1.94 -20.62
CA VAL A 925 -0.01 -3.20 -21.05
C VAL A 925 -1.53 -3.05 -21.00
N LEU A 926 -2.06 -2.66 -19.85
CA LEU A 926 -3.49 -2.61 -19.55
C LEU A 926 -4.20 -1.59 -20.45
N GLU A 927 -3.62 -0.40 -20.62
CA GLU A 927 -4.12 0.62 -21.55
C GLU A 927 -4.10 0.14 -23.01
N SER A 928 -3.06 -0.59 -23.43
CA SER A 928 -2.99 -1.14 -24.79
C SER A 928 -4.02 -2.25 -25.04
N ILE A 929 -4.26 -3.12 -24.05
CA ILE A 929 -5.31 -4.17 -24.10
C ILE A 929 -6.70 -3.51 -24.20
N ASN A 930 -6.99 -2.52 -23.35
CA ASN A 930 -8.25 -1.77 -23.38
C ASN A 930 -8.50 -1.14 -24.76
N LEU A 931 -7.52 -0.41 -25.31
CA LEU A 931 -7.62 0.23 -26.63
C LEU A 931 -7.89 -0.76 -27.76
N MET A 932 -7.28 -1.96 -27.73
CA MET A 932 -7.54 -2.99 -28.73
C MET A 932 -8.92 -3.62 -28.60
N ILE A 933 -9.39 -3.87 -27.37
CA ILE A 933 -10.73 -4.45 -27.13
C ILE A 933 -11.84 -3.42 -27.44
N GLU A 934 -11.63 -2.14 -27.16
CA GLU A 934 -12.49 -1.04 -27.62
C GLU A 934 -12.54 -0.96 -29.17
N ALA A 935 -11.41 -1.22 -29.83
CA ALA A 935 -11.33 -1.37 -31.29
C ALA A 935 -11.89 -2.71 -31.83
N LYS A 936 -12.49 -3.54 -30.96
CA LYS A 936 -13.08 -4.87 -31.24
C LYS A 936 -12.07 -5.99 -31.53
N ALA A 937 -10.97 -6.06 -30.78
CA ALA A 937 -10.12 -7.25 -30.76
C ALA A 937 -10.90 -8.49 -30.32
N GLU A 938 -10.62 -9.62 -30.98
CA GLU A 938 -11.13 -10.93 -30.57
C GLU A 938 -10.32 -11.43 -29.37
N ILE A 939 -10.99 -11.53 -28.22
CA ILE A 939 -10.38 -11.75 -26.89
C ILE A 939 -9.62 -13.09 -26.79
N ASP A 940 -10.10 -14.12 -27.48
CA ASP A 940 -9.54 -15.47 -27.52
C ASP A 940 -8.92 -15.84 -28.89
N ALA A 941 -8.50 -14.84 -29.66
CA ALA A 941 -7.88 -15.06 -30.96
C ALA A 941 -6.60 -15.90 -30.85
N LEU A 942 -6.50 -16.96 -31.64
CA LEU A 942 -5.34 -17.83 -31.68
C LEU A 942 -4.16 -17.18 -32.43
N GLY A 943 -2.96 -17.31 -31.88
CA GLY A 943 -1.73 -16.89 -32.56
C GLY A 943 -1.55 -17.58 -33.92
N SER A 944 -1.24 -16.80 -34.96
CA SER A 944 -1.12 -17.31 -36.34
C SER A 944 0.18 -18.06 -36.65
N SER A 945 1.00 -18.33 -35.62
CA SER A 945 2.22 -19.11 -35.71
C SER A 945 1.89 -20.60 -35.51
N PRO A 946 2.40 -21.53 -36.34
CA PRO A 946 2.18 -22.97 -36.17
C PRO A 946 2.81 -23.52 -34.87
N PHE A 947 3.58 -22.72 -34.14
CA PHE A 947 4.18 -23.06 -32.84
C PHE A 947 3.47 -22.40 -31.64
N SER A 948 2.53 -21.47 -31.86
CA SER A 948 1.81 -20.73 -30.79
C SER A 948 0.32 -20.55 -31.12
N SER A 949 -0.37 -21.65 -31.47
CA SER A 949 -1.84 -21.71 -31.55
C SER A 949 -2.47 -21.74 -30.14
N VAL A 950 -2.40 -20.60 -29.45
CA VAL A 950 -2.88 -20.38 -28.07
C VAL A 950 -3.64 -19.05 -27.98
N THR A 951 -4.46 -18.86 -26.95
CA THR A 951 -5.18 -17.59 -26.68
C THR A 951 -4.25 -16.59 -25.99
N PRO A 952 -4.59 -15.27 -25.99
CA PRO A 952 -3.82 -14.25 -25.27
C PRO A 952 -3.72 -14.56 -23.77
N LEU A 953 -4.75 -15.17 -23.17
CA LEU A 953 -4.72 -15.61 -21.76
C LEU A 953 -3.68 -16.73 -21.54
N THR A 954 -3.67 -17.77 -22.37
CA THR A 954 -2.64 -18.84 -22.30
C THR A 954 -1.24 -18.30 -22.55
N ALA A 955 -1.07 -17.37 -23.50
CA ALA A 955 0.20 -16.70 -23.77
C ALA A 955 0.68 -15.86 -22.56
N SER A 956 -0.23 -15.15 -21.88
CA SER A 956 0.12 -14.34 -20.70
C SER A 956 0.68 -15.17 -19.53
N GLY A 957 0.14 -16.38 -19.32
CA GLY A 957 0.68 -17.35 -18.36
C GLY A 957 2.02 -17.92 -18.78
N ALA A 958 2.19 -18.25 -20.06
CA ALA A 958 3.46 -18.75 -20.61
C ALA A 958 4.60 -17.71 -20.56
N LEU A 959 4.28 -16.42 -20.48
CA LEU A 959 5.24 -15.31 -20.41
C LEU A 959 5.40 -14.73 -19.00
N SER A 960 4.85 -15.38 -17.97
CA SER A 960 4.93 -14.94 -16.56
C SER A 960 4.42 -13.51 -16.31
N LEU A 961 3.43 -13.06 -17.10
CA LEU A 961 2.96 -11.66 -17.03
C LEU A 961 2.29 -11.35 -15.67
N PRO A 962 2.29 -10.07 -15.22
CA PRO A 962 1.69 -9.69 -13.95
C PRO A 962 0.24 -10.13 -13.82
N LYS A 963 -0.16 -10.53 -12.61
CA LYS A 963 -1.52 -11.05 -12.31
C LYS A 963 -2.65 -10.12 -12.77
N GLU A 964 -2.40 -8.82 -12.89
CA GLU A 964 -3.40 -7.84 -13.34
C GLU A 964 -3.59 -7.85 -14.86
N VAL A 965 -2.62 -8.32 -15.65
CA VAL A 965 -2.80 -8.59 -17.08
C VAL A 965 -3.71 -9.82 -17.25
N ILE A 966 -3.48 -10.86 -16.45
CA ILE A 966 -4.33 -12.06 -16.37
C ILE A 966 -5.75 -11.66 -15.93
N GLN A 967 -5.89 -10.84 -14.88
CA GLN A 967 -7.17 -10.30 -14.41
C GLN A 967 -7.88 -9.50 -15.51
N CYS A 968 -7.18 -8.58 -16.18
CA CYS A 968 -7.75 -7.75 -17.25
C CYS A 968 -8.33 -8.59 -18.40
N LEU A 969 -7.60 -9.62 -18.86
CA LEU A 969 -8.11 -10.54 -19.89
C LEU A 969 -9.34 -11.33 -19.40
N LEU A 970 -9.36 -11.75 -18.14
CA LEU A 970 -10.51 -12.43 -17.53
C LEU A 970 -11.72 -11.49 -17.30
N ASP A 971 -11.50 -10.22 -16.99
CA ASP A 971 -12.56 -9.20 -16.86
C ASP A 971 -13.26 -8.94 -18.20
N PHE A 972 -12.50 -9.00 -19.30
CA PHE A 972 -13.02 -9.01 -20.67
C PHE A 972 -13.52 -10.38 -21.15
N ARG A 973 -13.58 -11.38 -20.25
CA ARG A 973 -14.12 -12.74 -20.46
C ARG A 973 -13.33 -13.64 -21.43
N ALA A 974 -12.01 -13.53 -21.45
CA ALA A 974 -11.15 -14.55 -22.06
C ALA A 974 -11.42 -15.94 -21.47
N ASP A 975 -11.36 -16.99 -22.29
CA ASP A 975 -11.70 -18.36 -21.87
C ASP A 975 -10.66 -18.91 -20.86
N PRO A 976 -11.03 -19.18 -19.59
CA PRO A 976 -10.14 -19.71 -18.56
C PRO A 976 -9.65 -21.14 -18.84
N LEU A 977 -10.32 -21.87 -19.74
CA LEU A 977 -9.88 -23.18 -20.23
C LEU A 977 -8.87 -23.04 -21.38
N GLY A 978 -8.94 -21.92 -22.10
CA GLY A 978 -8.12 -21.62 -23.27
C GLY A 978 -8.66 -22.26 -24.56
N GLY A 979 -8.08 -21.83 -25.68
CA GLY A 979 -8.45 -22.31 -27.01
C GLY A 979 -8.02 -23.76 -27.29
N LYS A 980 -8.30 -24.24 -28.51
CA LYS A 980 -8.06 -25.63 -28.96
C LYS A 980 -6.57 -25.97 -29.21
N GLY A 981 -5.70 -25.58 -28.28
CA GLY A 981 -4.28 -25.93 -28.21
C GLY A 981 -4.00 -26.89 -27.06
N THR A 982 -2.81 -27.47 -27.00
CA THR A 982 -2.51 -28.65 -26.17
C THR A 982 -2.35 -28.38 -24.66
N ARG A 983 -2.46 -27.14 -24.18
CA ARG A 983 -2.31 -26.72 -22.77
C ARG A 983 -3.24 -25.57 -22.41
N SER A 984 -3.91 -25.67 -21.26
CA SER A 984 -4.77 -24.58 -20.71
C SER A 984 -3.93 -23.45 -20.09
N PRO A 985 -4.52 -22.26 -19.83
CA PRO A 985 -3.83 -21.15 -19.15
C PRO A 985 -3.18 -21.55 -17.82
N LEU A 986 -3.81 -22.46 -17.08
CA LEU A 986 -3.30 -22.96 -15.80
C LEU A 986 -2.04 -23.82 -15.97
N HIS A 987 -1.93 -24.62 -17.03
CA HIS A 987 -0.69 -25.32 -17.36
C HIS A 987 0.43 -24.34 -17.72
N ALA A 988 0.11 -23.29 -18.49
CA ALA A 988 1.07 -22.30 -18.95
C ALA A 988 1.66 -21.48 -17.78
N HIS A 989 0.80 -20.94 -16.92
CA HIS A 989 1.20 -20.19 -15.71
C HIS A 989 2.05 -21.03 -14.76
N VAL A 990 1.68 -22.28 -14.51
CA VAL A 990 2.41 -23.17 -13.60
C VAL A 990 3.78 -23.60 -14.19
N ALA A 991 3.91 -23.72 -15.51
CA ALA A 991 5.17 -24.05 -16.18
C ALA A 991 6.25 -22.98 -15.97
N GLN A 992 5.91 -21.69 -16.01
CA GLN A 992 6.87 -20.58 -15.99
C GLN A 992 6.71 -19.74 -14.71
N TRP A 993 7.41 -20.16 -13.65
CA TRP A 993 7.53 -19.50 -12.34
C TRP A 993 6.26 -18.85 -11.73
N GLY A 994 5.05 -19.30 -12.09
CA GLY A 994 3.79 -18.70 -11.68
C GLY A 994 3.61 -18.59 -10.16
N SER A 995 2.87 -17.57 -9.73
CA SER A 995 2.55 -17.34 -8.31
C SER A 995 1.25 -18.04 -7.87
N PRO A 996 1.10 -18.39 -6.58
CA PRO A 996 -0.15 -18.92 -6.02
C PRO A 996 -1.36 -18.01 -6.30
N ALA A 997 -1.19 -16.69 -6.14
CA ALA A 997 -2.24 -15.71 -6.44
C ALA A 997 -2.72 -15.73 -7.91
N GLY A 998 -1.88 -16.15 -8.87
CA GLY A 998 -2.29 -16.35 -10.26
C GLY A 998 -3.02 -17.67 -10.49
N VAL A 999 -2.66 -18.73 -9.74
CA VAL A 999 -3.39 -20.01 -9.71
C VAL A 999 -4.79 -19.79 -9.13
N GLU A 1000 -4.88 -19.16 -7.95
CA GLU A 1000 -6.14 -18.79 -7.30
C GLU A 1000 -7.03 -17.93 -8.20
N LEU A 1001 -6.46 -16.96 -8.92
CA LEU A 1001 -7.19 -16.11 -9.86
C LEU A 1001 -7.79 -16.89 -11.04
N LEU A 1002 -7.02 -17.77 -11.67
CA LEU A 1002 -7.50 -18.62 -12.76
C LEU A 1002 -8.60 -19.58 -12.28
N VAL A 1003 -8.40 -20.21 -11.12
CA VAL A 1003 -9.35 -21.18 -10.52
C VAL A 1003 -10.65 -20.49 -10.08
N LYS A 1004 -10.57 -19.29 -9.48
CA LYS A 1004 -11.73 -18.44 -9.17
C LYS A 1004 -12.56 -18.11 -10.41
N ASN A 1005 -11.90 -17.97 -11.56
CA ASN A 1005 -12.54 -17.76 -12.86
C ASN A 1005 -12.85 -19.08 -13.61
N ARG A 1006 -12.89 -20.22 -12.91
CA ARG A 1006 -13.29 -21.55 -13.44
C ARG A 1006 -12.28 -22.25 -14.36
N ALA A 1007 -10.99 -21.94 -14.26
CA ALA A 1007 -9.97 -22.79 -14.88
C ALA A 1007 -9.97 -24.19 -14.23
N ASP A 1008 -9.94 -25.23 -15.06
CA ASP A 1008 -9.96 -26.62 -14.61
C ASP A 1008 -8.59 -27.04 -14.02
N LEU A 1009 -8.61 -27.32 -12.70
CA LEU A 1009 -7.49 -27.81 -11.89
C LEU A 1009 -6.93 -29.16 -12.36
N ASN A 1010 -7.77 -29.98 -13.00
CA ASN A 1010 -7.51 -31.37 -13.38
C ASN A 1010 -7.50 -31.59 -14.89
N ALA A 1011 -7.55 -30.50 -15.67
CA ALA A 1011 -7.37 -30.52 -17.12
C ALA A 1011 -6.08 -31.27 -17.47
N ARG A 1012 -6.08 -31.98 -18.61
CA ARG A 1012 -4.93 -32.75 -19.06
C ARG A 1012 -4.36 -32.16 -20.35
N ASP A 1013 -3.04 -31.98 -20.39
CA ASP A 1013 -2.33 -31.65 -21.63
C ASP A 1013 -2.28 -32.85 -22.59
N ALA A 1014 -1.76 -32.67 -23.81
CA ALA A 1014 -1.71 -33.75 -24.81
C ALA A 1014 -0.89 -35.00 -24.38
N SER A 1015 -0.05 -34.88 -23.34
CA SER A 1015 0.66 -36.01 -22.72
C SER A 1015 -0.09 -36.62 -21.53
N GLY A 1016 -1.32 -36.16 -21.25
CA GLY A 1016 -2.14 -36.60 -20.12
C GLY A 1016 -1.81 -35.89 -18.80
N LYS A 1017 -0.85 -34.96 -18.80
CA LYS A 1017 -0.30 -34.33 -17.60
C LYS A 1017 -1.25 -33.25 -17.09
N THR A 1018 -1.49 -33.21 -15.78
CA THR A 1018 -2.28 -32.14 -15.12
C THR A 1018 -1.39 -30.96 -14.72
N PRO A 1019 -1.95 -29.79 -14.33
CA PRO A 1019 -1.17 -28.69 -13.76
C PRO A 1019 -0.25 -29.10 -12.60
N VAL A 1020 -0.63 -30.10 -11.79
CA VAL A 1020 0.21 -30.64 -10.71
C VAL A 1020 1.45 -31.36 -11.27
N HIS A 1021 1.34 -32.09 -12.37
CA HIS A 1021 2.50 -32.69 -13.04
C HIS A 1021 3.45 -31.60 -13.58
N ILE A 1022 2.89 -30.54 -14.15
CA ILE A 1022 3.67 -29.40 -14.67
C ILE A 1022 4.34 -28.60 -13.53
N ALA A 1023 3.72 -28.50 -12.35
CA ALA A 1023 4.32 -27.89 -11.16
C ALA A 1023 5.58 -28.63 -10.68
N LEU A 1024 5.64 -29.95 -10.89
CA LEU A 1024 6.68 -30.83 -10.34
C LEU A 1024 7.76 -31.21 -11.36
N ALA A 1025 7.55 -30.94 -12.65
CA ALA A 1025 8.47 -31.32 -13.72
C ALA A 1025 9.75 -30.44 -13.76
N GLY A 1026 10.92 -31.08 -13.83
CA GLY A 1026 12.22 -30.43 -14.04
C GLY A 1026 12.80 -29.81 -12.76
N HIS A 1027 12.11 -28.81 -12.21
CA HIS A 1027 12.41 -28.20 -10.92
C HIS A 1027 11.14 -28.18 -10.06
N PRO A 1028 10.98 -29.08 -9.05
CA PRO A 1028 9.74 -29.21 -8.30
C PRO A 1028 9.32 -27.95 -7.54
N LYS A 1029 8.29 -27.26 -8.04
CA LYS A 1029 7.68 -26.08 -7.41
C LYS A 1029 6.65 -26.54 -6.37
N PHE A 1030 7.13 -27.22 -5.33
CA PHE A 1030 6.28 -27.91 -4.36
C PHE A 1030 5.18 -27.01 -3.75
N ASN A 1031 5.48 -25.74 -3.46
CA ASN A 1031 4.51 -24.76 -2.98
C ASN A 1031 3.31 -24.54 -3.93
N LEU A 1032 3.52 -24.64 -5.26
CA LEU A 1032 2.43 -24.55 -6.25
C LEU A 1032 1.64 -25.86 -6.35
N ALA A 1033 2.30 -27.01 -6.23
CA ALA A 1033 1.62 -28.30 -6.16
C ALA A 1033 0.70 -28.38 -4.91
N MET A 1034 1.17 -27.86 -3.77
CA MET A 1034 0.38 -27.75 -2.54
C MET A 1034 -0.73 -26.70 -2.62
N CYS A 1035 -0.50 -25.57 -3.31
CA CYS A 1035 -1.56 -24.60 -3.63
C CYS A 1035 -2.68 -25.26 -4.47
N LEU A 1036 -2.32 -25.92 -5.58
CA LEU A 1036 -3.26 -26.67 -6.44
C LEU A 1036 -4.02 -27.74 -5.63
N LYS A 1037 -3.32 -28.52 -4.79
CA LYS A 1037 -3.94 -29.50 -3.88
C LYS A 1037 -4.94 -28.85 -2.92
N SER A 1038 -4.58 -27.72 -2.30
CA SER A 1038 -5.47 -27.00 -1.36
C SER A 1038 -6.71 -26.41 -2.03
N LEU A 1039 -6.65 -26.15 -3.34
CA LEU A 1039 -7.78 -25.74 -4.18
C LEU A 1039 -8.61 -26.91 -4.73
N GLY A 1040 -8.19 -28.16 -4.48
CA GLY A 1040 -8.93 -29.37 -4.88
C GLY A 1040 -8.41 -30.10 -6.13
N ALA A 1041 -7.16 -29.86 -6.55
CA ALA A 1041 -6.55 -30.65 -7.62
C ALA A 1041 -6.28 -32.11 -7.18
N ASP A 1042 -6.57 -33.05 -8.07
CA ASP A 1042 -6.32 -34.48 -7.87
C ASP A 1042 -4.84 -34.81 -8.14
N VAL A 1043 -4.13 -35.12 -7.06
CA VAL A 1043 -2.71 -35.48 -7.06
C VAL A 1043 -2.45 -36.96 -7.39
N THR A 1044 -3.51 -37.77 -7.54
CA THR A 1044 -3.44 -39.22 -7.81
C THR A 1044 -3.52 -39.56 -9.30
N VAL A 1045 -3.96 -38.62 -10.14
CA VAL A 1045 -4.00 -38.77 -11.60
C VAL A 1045 -2.64 -39.16 -12.14
N ALA A 1046 -2.62 -40.15 -13.04
CA ALA A 1046 -1.46 -40.47 -13.86
C ALA A 1046 -1.59 -39.88 -15.28
N ASP A 1047 -0.45 -39.53 -15.87
CA ASP A 1047 -0.34 -39.11 -17.27
C ASP A 1047 -0.41 -40.29 -18.28
N HIS A 1048 -0.28 -40.03 -19.58
CA HIS A 1048 -0.35 -41.08 -20.61
C HIS A 1048 0.82 -42.07 -20.59
N GLN A 1049 1.86 -41.84 -19.79
CA GLN A 1049 2.96 -42.78 -19.53
C GLN A 1049 2.76 -43.56 -18.21
N GLY A 1050 1.63 -43.36 -17.52
CA GLY A 1050 1.35 -43.95 -16.21
C GLY A 1050 2.12 -43.28 -15.06
N VAL A 1051 2.72 -42.11 -15.29
CA VAL A 1051 3.49 -41.38 -14.28
C VAL A 1051 2.57 -40.48 -13.46
N THR A 1052 2.68 -40.56 -12.14
CA THR A 1052 1.92 -39.75 -11.17
C THR A 1052 2.76 -38.62 -10.56
N PRO A 1053 2.15 -37.55 -10.01
CA PRO A 1053 2.83 -36.48 -9.27
C PRO A 1053 3.78 -36.98 -8.17
N ARG A 1054 3.39 -38.02 -7.41
CA ARG A 1054 4.24 -38.68 -6.41
C ARG A 1054 5.53 -39.23 -7.05
N GLN A 1055 5.42 -39.95 -8.16
CA GLN A 1055 6.58 -40.56 -8.83
C GLN A 1055 7.54 -39.51 -9.40
N ILE A 1056 7.05 -38.33 -9.79
CA ILE A 1056 7.89 -37.20 -10.18
C ILE A 1056 8.74 -36.71 -8.99
N LEU A 1057 8.13 -36.51 -7.81
CA LEU A 1057 8.87 -36.12 -6.59
C LEU A 1057 9.90 -37.16 -6.15
N LEU A 1058 9.61 -38.45 -6.29
CA LEU A 1058 10.56 -39.53 -6.01
C LEU A 1058 11.73 -39.55 -7.01
N LYS A 1059 11.48 -39.27 -8.30
CA LYS A 1059 12.53 -39.10 -9.32
C LYS A 1059 13.39 -37.85 -9.05
N HIS A 1060 12.83 -36.84 -8.40
CA HIS A 1060 13.54 -35.66 -7.89
C HIS A 1060 14.01 -35.82 -6.42
N ASN A 1061 14.17 -37.07 -5.94
CA ASN A 1061 14.78 -37.40 -4.65
C ASN A 1061 14.14 -36.70 -3.44
N SER A 1062 12.83 -36.48 -3.48
CA SER A 1062 12.08 -35.70 -2.47
C SER A 1062 10.99 -36.55 -1.78
N PRO A 1063 11.35 -37.63 -1.05
CA PRO A 1063 10.39 -38.58 -0.47
C PRO A 1063 9.48 -37.96 0.59
N ALA A 1064 9.97 -37.02 1.41
CA ALA A 1064 9.14 -36.28 2.37
C ALA A 1064 8.03 -35.48 1.68
N GLN A 1065 8.36 -34.74 0.61
CA GLN A 1065 7.40 -34.01 -0.21
C GLN A 1065 6.41 -34.96 -0.92
N ALA A 1066 6.87 -36.15 -1.32
CA ALA A 1066 6.00 -37.16 -1.93
C ALA A 1066 4.91 -37.67 -0.96
N ALA A 1067 5.26 -37.90 0.31
CA ALA A 1067 4.29 -38.24 1.35
C ALA A 1067 3.36 -37.07 1.70
N GLU A 1068 3.90 -35.85 1.83
CA GLU A 1068 3.14 -34.63 2.10
C GLU A 1068 2.14 -34.28 0.98
N LEU A 1069 2.50 -34.51 -0.29
CA LEU A 1069 1.61 -34.35 -1.44
C LEU A 1069 0.42 -35.32 -1.37
N GLU A 1070 0.59 -36.54 -0.88
CA GLU A 1070 -0.51 -37.47 -0.60
C GLU A 1070 -1.24 -37.19 0.73
N GLY A 1071 -0.68 -36.35 1.61
CA GLY A 1071 -1.23 -36.04 2.93
C GLY A 1071 -0.89 -37.07 4.01
N ARG A 1072 0.16 -37.88 3.78
CA ARG A 1072 0.69 -38.84 4.76
C ARG A 1072 1.73 -38.18 5.66
N SER A 1073 1.63 -38.42 6.97
CA SER A 1073 2.64 -38.02 7.96
C SER A 1073 3.83 -38.97 8.04
N GLU A 1074 3.72 -40.16 7.47
CA GLU A 1074 4.73 -41.22 7.53
C GLU A 1074 5.20 -41.65 6.12
N LEU A 1075 6.49 -41.89 6.00
CA LEU A 1075 7.12 -42.43 4.78
C LEU A 1075 6.83 -43.92 4.66
N ASN A 1076 6.47 -44.39 3.46
CA ASN A 1076 6.40 -45.83 3.19
C ASN A 1076 7.81 -46.44 2.99
N ALA A 1077 7.89 -47.76 2.84
CA ALA A 1077 9.18 -48.46 2.76
C ALA A 1077 10.05 -48.06 1.55
N GLU A 1078 9.47 -47.57 0.45
CA GLU A 1078 10.23 -47.03 -0.70
C GLU A 1078 10.82 -45.65 -0.35
N GLU A 1079 9.98 -44.76 0.18
CA GLU A 1079 10.34 -43.41 0.60
C GLU A 1079 11.36 -43.38 1.75
N LEU A 1080 11.20 -44.25 2.74
CA LEU A 1080 12.08 -44.34 3.89
C LEU A 1080 13.48 -44.81 3.51
N ARG A 1081 13.59 -45.80 2.60
CA ARG A 1081 14.88 -46.25 2.04
C ARG A 1081 15.56 -45.13 1.25
N LEU A 1082 14.81 -44.38 0.44
CA LEU A 1082 15.33 -43.24 -0.31
C LEU A 1082 15.80 -42.11 0.63
N GLN A 1083 15.05 -41.81 1.68
CA GLN A 1083 15.42 -40.82 2.70
C GLN A 1083 16.69 -41.23 3.45
N GLN A 1084 16.77 -42.50 3.90
CA GLN A 1084 17.96 -43.04 4.59
C GLN A 1084 19.22 -42.99 3.71
N ALA A 1085 19.09 -43.21 2.40
CA ALA A 1085 20.20 -43.09 1.46
C ALA A 1085 20.65 -41.63 1.23
N LEU A 1086 19.72 -40.67 1.31
CA LEU A 1086 20.00 -39.23 1.18
C LEU A 1086 20.63 -38.63 2.45
N ASP A 1087 20.26 -39.13 3.64
CA ASP A 1087 20.80 -38.63 4.91
C ASP A 1087 22.24 -39.12 5.22
N HIS A 1088 22.73 -40.11 4.46
CA HIS A 1088 24.04 -40.71 4.64
C HIS A 1088 25.21 -39.71 4.50
N PRO A 1089 26.26 -39.75 5.35
CA PRO A 1089 27.35 -38.75 5.31
C PRO A 1089 28.04 -38.59 3.95
N LEU A 1090 28.21 -39.67 3.17
CA LEU A 1090 28.77 -39.59 1.81
C LEU A 1090 27.87 -38.79 0.85
N ALA A 1091 26.54 -38.88 0.98
CA ALA A 1091 25.60 -38.12 0.15
C ALA A 1091 25.69 -36.60 0.38
N LYS A 1092 26.27 -36.15 1.51
CA LYS A 1092 26.60 -34.74 1.79
C LYS A 1092 27.97 -34.30 1.22
N LYS A 1093 28.83 -35.24 0.80
CA LYS A 1093 30.12 -34.96 0.13
C LYS A 1093 29.98 -34.84 -1.39
N PHE A 1094 28.97 -35.47 -1.99
CA PHE A 1094 28.68 -35.40 -3.42
C PHE A 1094 27.52 -34.42 -3.72
N GLN A 1095 27.42 -33.92 -4.96
CA GLN A 1095 26.14 -33.34 -5.40
C GLN A 1095 25.09 -34.46 -5.48
N ALA A 1096 23.96 -34.25 -4.79
CA ALA A 1096 23.00 -35.32 -4.47
C ALA A 1096 22.46 -36.10 -5.68
N SER A 1097 22.42 -35.48 -6.87
CA SER A 1097 21.89 -36.09 -8.10
C SER A 1097 22.61 -37.38 -8.51
N ALA A 1098 23.94 -37.44 -8.41
CA ALA A 1098 24.71 -38.61 -8.85
C ALA A 1098 24.57 -39.80 -7.87
N PHE A 1099 24.68 -39.53 -6.57
CA PHE A 1099 24.56 -40.56 -5.54
C PHE A 1099 23.12 -41.09 -5.47
N ALA A 1100 22.13 -40.20 -5.49
CA ALA A 1100 20.72 -40.58 -5.40
C ALA A 1100 20.20 -41.30 -6.65
N ALA A 1101 20.76 -41.05 -7.85
CA ALA A 1101 20.42 -41.86 -9.03
C ALA A 1101 20.80 -43.33 -8.85
N VAL A 1102 21.95 -43.61 -8.22
CA VAL A 1102 22.37 -44.98 -7.86
C VAL A 1102 21.49 -45.53 -6.73
N SER A 1103 21.22 -44.73 -5.69
CA SER A 1103 20.33 -45.14 -4.58
C SER A 1103 18.90 -45.43 -5.03
N TRP A 1104 18.36 -44.69 -6.01
CA TRP A 1104 17.03 -44.91 -6.58
C TRP A 1104 16.94 -46.26 -7.31
N ILE A 1105 17.98 -46.62 -8.08
CA ILE A 1105 18.09 -47.94 -8.72
C ILE A 1105 18.14 -49.04 -7.65
N LEU A 1106 19.02 -48.90 -6.64
CA LEU A 1106 19.16 -49.87 -5.53
C LEU A 1106 17.90 -49.98 -4.66
N SER A 1107 17.11 -48.92 -4.52
CA SER A 1107 15.85 -48.94 -3.76
C SER A 1107 14.74 -49.77 -4.42
N ARG A 1108 14.91 -50.09 -5.72
CA ARG A 1108 13.91 -50.76 -6.57
C ARG A 1108 14.29 -52.15 -7.04
N THR A 1109 15.49 -52.65 -6.68
CA THR A 1109 15.80 -54.09 -6.72
C THR A 1109 15.18 -54.77 -5.49
N PRO A 1110 14.20 -55.69 -5.65
CA PRO A 1110 13.79 -56.58 -4.57
C PRO A 1110 14.79 -57.72 -4.40
N GLU A 1111 14.85 -58.32 -3.20
CA GLU A 1111 15.72 -59.47 -2.93
C GLU A 1111 15.26 -60.71 -3.71
N ASP A 1112 13.94 -60.89 -3.85
CA ASP A 1112 13.30 -61.86 -4.73
C ASP A 1112 12.74 -61.15 -5.98
N GLY A 1113 13.27 -61.48 -7.17
CA GLY A 1113 13.00 -60.74 -8.42
C GLY A 1113 11.54 -60.78 -8.92
N PHE A 1114 11.08 -59.64 -9.46
CA PHE A 1114 9.77 -59.51 -10.14
C PHE A 1114 9.95 -59.32 -11.65
N GLY A 1115 8.99 -59.80 -12.46
CA GLY A 1115 9.07 -59.76 -13.93
C GLY A 1115 7.76 -59.43 -14.65
N GLY A 1116 7.90 -58.89 -15.87
CA GLY A 1116 6.81 -58.50 -16.77
C GLY A 1116 6.22 -57.11 -16.46
N ILE A 1117 5.72 -56.33 -17.43
CA ILE A 1117 5.66 -56.50 -18.90
C ILE A 1117 5.81 -55.10 -19.53
N CYS A 1118 6.48 -54.97 -20.68
CA CYS A 1118 6.31 -53.82 -21.58
C CYS A 1118 6.49 -54.23 -23.05
N ASN A 1119 5.48 -53.89 -23.87
CA ASN A 1119 5.40 -53.92 -25.34
C ASN A 1119 5.84 -55.19 -26.11
N ASN A 1120 4.86 -55.81 -26.77
CA ASN A 1120 5.03 -56.97 -27.63
C ASN A 1120 5.90 -56.68 -28.86
N GLU A 1121 7.05 -57.34 -28.99
CA GLU A 1121 7.46 -58.16 -30.16
C GLU A 1121 8.81 -58.86 -29.90
N LEU A 1122 9.19 -59.82 -30.73
CA LEU A 1122 10.32 -60.74 -30.51
C LEU A 1122 11.31 -60.74 -31.68
N THR A 1123 12.60 -60.58 -31.38
CA THR A 1123 13.72 -61.02 -32.24
C THR A 1123 14.87 -61.58 -31.40
N GLU A 1124 15.24 -62.83 -31.65
CA GLU A 1124 16.42 -63.48 -31.05
C GLU A 1124 17.59 -63.45 -32.05
N ASP A 1125 18.72 -62.84 -31.68
CA ASP A 1125 20.07 -63.39 -31.83
C ASP A 1125 21.16 -62.35 -31.49
N PHE A 1126 22.00 -62.63 -30.48
CA PHE A 1126 23.41 -62.20 -30.42
C PHE A 1126 24.12 -62.93 -29.24
N PRO A 1127 25.29 -63.57 -29.46
CA PRO A 1127 26.03 -64.29 -28.42
C PRO A 1127 27.10 -63.44 -27.70
N TYR A 1128 27.74 -64.07 -26.70
CA TYR A 1128 28.87 -63.62 -25.84
C TYR A 1128 28.51 -62.70 -24.66
N GLY A 1129 28.76 -63.20 -23.45
CA GLY A 1129 28.76 -62.45 -22.19
C GLY A 1129 29.90 -62.91 -21.27
N ASP A 1130 30.37 -62.04 -20.37
CA ASP A 1130 31.45 -62.37 -19.44
C ASP A 1130 30.95 -63.27 -18.30
N ARG A 1131 31.68 -64.36 -18.07
CA ARG A 1131 31.36 -65.40 -17.08
C ARG A 1131 31.33 -64.88 -15.64
N ARG A 1132 32.06 -63.80 -15.32
CA ARG A 1132 32.14 -63.27 -13.94
C ARG A 1132 30.88 -62.57 -13.47
N LEU A 1133 30.12 -61.94 -14.38
CA LEU A 1133 28.85 -61.30 -14.00
C LEU A 1133 27.77 -62.33 -13.62
N SER A 1134 27.85 -63.55 -14.19
CA SER A 1134 26.93 -64.66 -13.94
C SER A 1134 27.01 -65.20 -12.51
N GLU A 1135 28.12 -65.01 -11.81
CA GLU A 1135 28.32 -65.44 -10.42
C GLU A 1135 27.75 -64.42 -9.41
N CYS A 1136 27.54 -63.17 -9.83
CA CYS A 1136 26.98 -62.10 -8.99
C CYS A 1136 25.43 -62.10 -8.91
N LEU A 1137 24.74 -62.85 -9.79
CA LEU A 1137 23.28 -62.75 -10.00
C LEU A 1137 22.55 -64.12 -9.95
N GLY A 1138 23.02 -65.04 -9.10
CA GLY A 1138 22.24 -66.24 -8.74
C GLY A 1138 22.07 -67.32 -9.83
N GLY A 1139 22.73 -67.21 -10.98
CA GLY A 1139 22.96 -68.35 -11.88
C GLY A 1139 21.84 -68.75 -12.85
N HIS A 1140 20.86 -67.89 -13.14
CA HIS A 1140 19.89 -68.12 -14.23
C HIS A 1140 19.79 -66.92 -15.19
N VAL A 1141 19.70 -67.20 -16.50
CA VAL A 1141 19.79 -66.21 -17.58
C VAL A 1141 18.59 -66.33 -18.52
N PRO A 1142 17.84 -65.25 -18.68
CA PRO A 1142 17.33 -64.85 -20.00
C PRO A 1142 18.24 -63.82 -20.66
N LYS A 1143 18.31 -63.87 -21.99
CA LYS A 1143 19.19 -63.07 -22.86
C LYS A 1143 18.83 -61.56 -22.82
N HIS A 1144 19.66 -60.72 -23.45
CA HIS A 1144 19.45 -59.28 -23.68
C HIS A 1144 19.72 -58.31 -22.52
N LEU A 1145 20.88 -58.40 -21.86
CA LEU A 1145 21.45 -57.25 -21.13
C LEU A 1145 22.96 -57.08 -21.39
N VAL A 1146 23.30 -56.58 -22.58
CA VAL A 1146 24.66 -56.07 -22.87
C VAL A 1146 24.65 -54.55 -22.65
N LEU A 1147 25.44 -54.08 -21.68
CA LEU A 1147 25.67 -52.66 -21.45
C LEU A 1147 26.59 -52.07 -22.53
N GLN A 1148 26.03 -51.81 -23.72
CA GLN A 1148 26.45 -50.62 -24.43
C GLN A 1148 25.87 -49.40 -23.71
N LEU A 1149 26.69 -48.38 -23.47
CA LEU A 1149 26.27 -47.02 -23.18
C LEU A 1149 26.36 -46.21 -24.49
N PRO A 1150 25.37 -46.29 -25.40
CA PRO A 1150 25.42 -45.48 -26.60
C PRO A 1150 25.12 -44.03 -26.24
N LEU A 1151 25.94 -43.10 -26.77
CA LEU A 1151 25.74 -41.66 -26.63
C LEU A 1151 24.39 -41.18 -27.22
N THR A 1152 23.69 -42.04 -27.98
CA THR A 1152 22.36 -41.76 -28.54
C THR A 1152 21.26 -41.55 -27.49
N ARG A 1153 21.38 -42.12 -26.28
CA ARG A 1153 20.44 -41.78 -25.18
C ARG A 1153 20.71 -40.43 -24.52
N TYR A 1154 21.89 -39.83 -24.75
CA TYR A 1154 22.10 -38.42 -24.45
C TYR A 1154 21.51 -37.50 -25.54
N SER A 1155 21.38 -37.92 -26.80
CA SER A 1155 20.68 -37.10 -27.81
C SER A 1155 19.17 -37.03 -27.61
N GLU A 1156 18.52 -38.03 -27.00
CA GLU A 1156 17.12 -37.89 -26.55
C GLU A 1156 17.02 -36.88 -25.39
N LEU A 1157 17.95 -36.92 -24.43
CA LEU A 1157 17.95 -36.01 -23.28
C LEU A 1157 18.38 -34.56 -23.63
N LEU A 1158 19.18 -34.39 -24.69
CA LEU A 1158 19.62 -33.09 -25.20
C LEU A 1158 18.70 -32.53 -26.30
N GLY A 1159 17.85 -33.37 -26.91
CA GLY A 1159 16.87 -32.93 -27.92
C GLY A 1159 15.81 -31.99 -27.34
N ASP A 1160 15.44 -32.18 -26.07
CA ASP A 1160 14.58 -31.26 -25.31
C ASP A 1160 15.33 -30.04 -24.74
N LEU A 1161 16.65 -29.94 -24.95
CA LEU A 1161 17.53 -28.95 -24.31
C LEU A 1161 18.30 -28.03 -25.27
N CYS A 1162 17.77 -27.83 -26.48
CA CYS A 1162 18.00 -26.67 -27.35
C CYS A 1162 16.89 -26.65 -28.44
N LEU A 1163 16.19 -25.56 -28.79
CA LEU A 1163 16.59 -24.16 -28.88
C LEU A 1163 15.38 -23.21 -28.61
N LYS A 1164 15.56 -22.16 -27.77
CA LYS A 1164 15.12 -20.76 -28.01
C LYS A 1164 15.20 -19.85 -26.75
N SER A 1165 16.09 -18.85 -26.82
CA SER A 1165 16.01 -17.57 -26.07
C SER A 1165 16.25 -17.61 -24.54
N PRO A 1166 16.57 -16.48 -23.87
CA PRO A 1166 17.97 -16.31 -23.46
C PRO A 1166 18.23 -15.78 -22.03
N GLU A 1167 19.07 -16.52 -21.28
CA GLU A 1167 19.86 -16.09 -20.10
C GLU A 1167 19.13 -15.55 -18.84
N PRO A 1168 19.78 -15.55 -17.65
CA PRO A 1168 21.06 -16.16 -17.25
C PRO A 1168 20.93 -17.22 -16.13
N GLU A 1169 22.07 -17.74 -15.65
CA GLU A 1169 22.25 -18.57 -14.44
C GLU A 1169 21.62 -19.98 -14.39
N GLY A 1170 22.26 -20.95 -15.07
CA GLY A 1170 22.01 -22.38 -14.86
C GLY A 1170 23.02 -23.29 -15.56
N PHE A 1171 23.66 -24.19 -14.81
CA PHE A 1171 24.52 -25.32 -15.23
C PHE A 1171 24.96 -25.41 -16.71
N THR A 1172 26.23 -25.09 -16.99
CA THR A 1172 26.86 -25.40 -18.29
C THR A 1172 27.43 -26.83 -18.30
N VAL A 1173 27.48 -27.46 -19.48
CA VAL A 1173 28.20 -28.74 -19.71
C VAL A 1173 29.68 -28.63 -19.29
N ARG A 1174 30.27 -27.45 -19.47
CA ARG A 1174 31.61 -27.08 -18.98
C ARG A 1174 31.74 -27.25 -17.46
N GLY A 1175 30.71 -26.91 -16.68
CA GLY A 1175 30.70 -27.10 -15.22
C GLY A 1175 30.75 -28.58 -14.85
N VAL A 1176 29.89 -29.41 -15.44
CA VAL A 1176 29.83 -30.86 -15.17
C VAL A 1176 31.16 -31.55 -15.50
N LEU A 1177 31.77 -31.22 -16.64
CA LEU A 1177 33.07 -31.76 -17.04
C LEU A 1177 34.22 -31.29 -16.11
N MET A 1178 34.14 -30.08 -15.55
CA MET A 1178 35.14 -29.58 -14.59
C MET A 1178 35.02 -30.26 -13.22
N GLU A 1179 33.81 -30.58 -12.73
CA GLU A 1179 33.67 -31.37 -11.48
C GLU A 1179 34.14 -32.82 -11.65
N ILE A 1180 33.86 -33.45 -12.80
CA ILE A 1180 34.40 -34.78 -13.14
C ILE A 1180 35.95 -34.72 -13.24
N TYR A 1181 36.52 -33.61 -13.69
CA TYR A 1181 37.97 -33.42 -13.72
C TYR A 1181 38.58 -33.29 -12.30
N LYS A 1182 37.93 -32.58 -11.38
CA LYS A 1182 38.36 -32.51 -9.96
C LYS A 1182 38.35 -33.88 -9.27
N PHE A 1183 37.33 -34.71 -9.55
CA PHE A 1183 37.21 -36.06 -8.99
C PHE A 1183 38.43 -36.95 -9.27
N TYR A 1184 39.21 -36.67 -10.32
CA TYR A 1184 40.45 -37.38 -10.64
C TYR A 1184 41.73 -36.72 -10.07
N GLN A 1185 41.65 -35.69 -9.23
CA GLN A 1185 42.82 -35.00 -8.66
C GLN A 1185 42.92 -35.01 -7.13
N GLU A 1186 41.84 -35.27 -6.38
CA GLU A 1186 41.90 -35.31 -4.92
C GLU A 1186 42.06 -36.75 -4.39
N PRO A 1187 43.13 -37.05 -3.62
CA PRO A 1187 43.35 -38.39 -3.05
C PRO A 1187 42.48 -38.64 -1.81
N PHE A 1188 41.83 -39.80 -1.75
CA PHE A 1188 41.10 -40.28 -0.57
C PHE A 1188 42.05 -40.63 0.58
N SER A 1189 41.61 -40.44 1.83
CA SER A 1189 42.36 -40.88 3.01
C SER A 1189 42.32 -42.40 3.20
N LYS A 1190 43.28 -42.95 3.98
CA LYS A 1190 43.29 -44.39 4.32
C LYS A 1190 42.11 -44.78 5.21
N GLU A 1191 41.65 -43.87 6.06
CA GLU A 1191 40.47 -44.00 6.90
C GLU A 1191 39.20 -44.05 6.04
N GLU A 1192 39.03 -43.12 5.10
CA GLU A 1192 37.87 -43.08 4.19
C GLU A 1192 37.77 -44.36 3.34
N LEU A 1193 38.90 -44.83 2.79
CA LEU A 1193 38.95 -46.10 2.06
C LEU A 1193 38.67 -47.31 2.96
N SER A 1194 38.96 -47.25 4.27
CA SER A 1194 38.60 -48.31 5.23
C SER A 1194 37.09 -48.30 5.53
N GLU A 1195 36.47 -47.13 5.68
CA GLU A 1195 35.03 -47.02 5.91
C GLU A 1195 34.23 -47.52 4.71
N ILE A 1196 34.64 -47.15 3.48
CA ILE A 1196 34.02 -47.63 2.23
C ILE A 1196 34.08 -49.17 2.15
N ASN A 1197 35.24 -49.78 2.41
CA ASN A 1197 35.37 -51.25 2.40
C ASN A 1197 34.59 -51.94 3.52
N ALA A 1198 34.43 -51.29 4.68
CA ALA A 1198 33.64 -51.81 5.79
C ALA A 1198 32.12 -51.78 5.51
N HIS A 1199 31.64 -50.81 4.73
CA HIS A 1199 30.21 -50.63 4.48
C HIS A 1199 29.66 -51.45 3.30
N PHE A 1200 30.44 -51.63 2.23
CA PHE A 1200 30.00 -52.37 1.04
C PHE A 1200 30.49 -53.83 0.97
N GLY A 1201 31.41 -54.23 1.86
CA GLY A 1201 32.01 -55.56 1.87
C GLY A 1201 32.90 -55.83 0.65
N ARG A 1202 33.43 -57.06 0.55
CA ARG A 1202 34.23 -57.51 -0.60
C ARG A 1202 33.33 -57.94 -1.77
N GLY A 1203 32.77 -56.95 -2.47
CA GLY A 1203 32.09 -57.09 -3.75
C GLY A 1203 32.63 -56.10 -4.79
N CYS A 1204 32.13 -56.15 -6.03
CA CYS A 1204 32.75 -55.50 -7.20
C CYS A 1204 32.92 -53.96 -7.10
N LEU A 1205 32.14 -53.28 -6.24
CA LEU A 1205 32.37 -51.85 -5.94
C LEU A 1205 33.67 -51.63 -5.17
N GLY A 1206 34.00 -52.49 -4.20
CA GLY A 1206 35.26 -52.45 -3.46
C GLY A 1206 36.48 -52.60 -4.37
N ASP A 1207 36.46 -53.54 -5.33
CA ASP A 1207 37.53 -53.70 -6.32
C ASP A 1207 37.65 -52.49 -7.26
N THR A 1208 36.53 -51.82 -7.58
CA THR A 1208 36.52 -50.60 -8.40
C THR A 1208 37.24 -49.44 -7.69
N PHE A 1209 37.03 -49.26 -6.39
CA PHE A 1209 37.79 -48.30 -5.58
C PHE A 1209 39.22 -48.80 -5.26
N GLY A 1210 39.45 -50.11 -5.20
CA GLY A 1210 40.79 -50.72 -5.13
C GLY A 1210 41.67 -50.39 -6.33
N TYR A 1211 41.09 -50.12 -7.50
CA TYR A 1211 41.83 -49.61 -8.66
C TYR A 1211 42.37 -48.18 -8.43
N ILE A 1212 41.65 -47.36 -7.66
CA ILE A 1212 42.11 -46.02 -7.25
C ILE A 1212 43.21 -46.15 -6.20
N GLN A 1213 43.06 -47.08 -5.24
CA GLN A 1213 44.06 -47.36 -4.20
C GLN A 1213 45.45 -47.68 -4.76
N ASN A 1214 45.53 -48.36 -5.92
CA ASN A 1214 46.77 -48.66 -6.64
C ASN A 1214 47.45 -47.43 -7.30
N ASN A 1215 46.86 -46.24 -7.24
CA ASN A 1215 47.41 -44.99 -7.79
C ASN A 1215 47.78 -43.94 -6.72
N VAL A 1216 47.58 -44.23 -5.43
CA VAL A 1216 47.90 -43.34 -4.29
C VAL A 1216 48.79 -44.05 -3.25
N ALA A 1217 49.49 -45.10 -3.67
CA ALA A 1217 50.49 -45.79 -2.85
C ALA A 1217 51.88 -45.17 -3.05
N GLU A 1218 52.21 -44.17 -2.24
CA GLU A 1218 53.62 -43.85 -1.96
C GLU A 1218 54.18 -44.95 -1.04
N ASP A 1219 54.87 -45.93 -1.63
CA ASP A 1219 55.92 -46.67 -0.94
C ASP A 1219 57.23 -45.87 -1.11
N GLU A 1220 57.85 -45.50 0.01
CA GLU A 1220 59.09 -44.72 0.02
C GLU A 1220 60.28 -45.55 -0.50
N GLY A 1221 60.58 -45.43 -1.80
CA GLY A 1221 61.91 -45.77 -2.32
C GLY A 1221 61.99 -46.61 -3.60
N GLN A 1222 61.60 -46.05 -4.74
CA GLN A 1222 62.29 -46.33 -6.01
C GLN A 1222 61.98 -45.31 -7.12
N GLU A 1223 62.93 -44.41 -7.39
CA GLU A 1223 62.90 -43.57 -8.61
C GLU A 1223 63.21 -44.41 -9.86
N GLN A 1224 62.19 -44.80 -10.63
CA GLN A 1224 62.38 -45.09 -12.05
C GLN A 1224 61.10 -44.96 -12.89
N GLN A 1225 61.29 -44.50 -14.14
CA GLN A 1225 60.25 -43.93 -14.99
C GLN A 1225 59.05 -44.84 -15.28
N LYS A 1226 57.88 -44.52 -14.70
CA LYS A 1226 56.57 -44.87 -15.26
C LYS A 1226 55.86 -43.59 -15.73
N LYS A 1227 55.56 -43.52 -17.03
CA LYS A 1227 54.88 -42.37 -17.65
C LYS A 1227 53.46 -42.22 -17.09
N GLN A 1228 53.05 -40.99 -16.75
CA GLN A 1228 51.65 -40.66 -16.46
C GLN A 1228 50.74 -41.21 -17.56
N ARG A 1229 49.78 -42.07 -17.18
CA ARG A 1229 48.69 -42.54 -18.07
C ARG A 1229 47.38 -41.77 -17.82
N VAL A 1230 47.49 -40.49 -17.52
CA VAL A 1230 46.36 -39.55 -17.46
C VAL A 1230 46.40 -38.72 -18.75
N PRO A 1231 45.34 -38.74 -19.60
CA PRO A 1231 45.31 -37.95 -20.82
C PRO A 1231 45.34 -36.45 -20.49
N ARG A 1232 46.07 -35.67 -21.30
CA ARG A 1232 46.12 -34.21 -21.11
C ARG A 1232 45.07 -33.55 -22.01
N LEU A 1233 44.19 -32.78 -21.38
CA LEU A 1233 43.31 -31.86 -22.06
C LEU A 1233 44.11 -30.62 -22.45
N ASN A 1234 44.08 -30.22 -23.72
CA ASN A 1234 44.75 -29.03 -24.21
C ASN A 1234 43.71 -28.08 -24.82
N LEU A 1235 43.64 -26.85 -24.32
CA LEU A 1235 42.71 -25.81 -24.77
C LEU A 1235 43.42 -24.89 -25.76
N ARG A 1236 42.82 -24.66 -26.95
CA ARG A 1236 43.34 -23.72 -27.95
C ARG A 1236 42.17 -22.96 -28.58
N GLY A 1237 41.95 -21.73 -28.12
CA GLY A 1237 40.72 -21.00 -28.42
C GLY A 1237 39.51 -21.75 -27.88
N ASP A 1238 38.39 -21.66 -28.58
CA ASP A 1238 37.11 -22.25 -28.17
C ASP A 1238 36.97 -23.77 -28.45
N SER A 1239 38.10 -24.43 -28.78
CA SER A 1239 38.17 -25.86 -29.10
C SER A 1239 38.98 -26.66 -28.06
N ILE A 1240 38.45 -27.83 -27.70
CA ILE A 1240 39.06 -28.78 -26.75
C ILE A 1240 39.78 -29.90 -27.52
N PHE A 1241 41.03 -30.15 -27.17
CA PHE A 1241 41.83 -31.26 -27.73
C PHE A 1241 42.18 -32.29 -26.64
N PHE A 1242 42.12 -33.57 -26.99
CA PHE A 1242 42.49 -34.69 -26.13
C PHE A 1242 43.80 -35.33 -26.61
N GLU A 1243 44.89 -35.19 -25.85
CA GLU A 1243 46.16 -35.86 -26.16
C GLU A 1243 46.40 -37.03 -25.17
N GLY A 1244 46.42 -38.26 -25.70
CA GLY A 1244 46.79 -39.45 -24.90
C GLY A 1244 46.52 -40.81 -25.55
N PHE A 1245 45.45 -40.95 -26.35
CA PHE A 1245 45.04 -42.25 -26.91
C PHE A 1245 45.88 -42.67 -28.13
N ARG A 1246 47.02 -43.33 -27.87
CA ARG A 1246 47.85 -44.01 -28.90
C ARG A 1246 48.05 -45.52 -28.66
N SER A 1247 47.22 -46.14 -27.83
CA SER A 1247 47.34 -47.58 -27.52
C SER A 1247 46.03 -48.31 -27.13
N CYS A 1248 44.87 -47.69 -27.30
CA CYS A 1248 43.58 -48.38 -27.19
C CYS A 1248 43.24 -49.10 -28.50
N LYS A 1249 43.47 -50.41 -28.53
CA LYS A 1249 43.44 -51.26 -29.73
C LYS A 1249 42.01 -51.70 -30.15
N TYR A 1250 41.03 -50.79 -30.02
CA TYR A 1250 39.59 -51.08 -30.12
C TYR A 1250 38.81 -50.08 -31.00
N PHE A 1251 39.50 -49.24 -31.77
CA PHE A 1251 38.91 -48.38 -32.81
C PHE A 1251 39.72 -48.51 -34.10
N GLU A 1252 39.55 -49.64 -34.79
CA GLU A 1252 39.94 -49.83 -36.19
C GLU A 1252 38.66 -49.97 -37.01
N ASP A 1253 37.98 -48.85 -37.28
CA ASP A 1253 37.03 -48.74 -38.39
C ASP A 1253 37.02 -47.27 -38.90
N ASP A 1254 37.82 -47.01 -39.94
CA ASP A 1254 38.06 -45.67 -40.48
C ASP A 1254 36.89 -45.20 -41.36
N GLN A 1255 35.84 -44.62 -40.76
CA GLN A 1255 35.05 -43.48 -41.33
C GLN A 1255 33.87 -43.00 -40.45
N SER A 1256 34.14 -42.40 -39.29
CA SER A 1256 33.31 -41.30 -38.73
C SER A 1256 34.01 -40.58 -37.58
N LEU A 1257 33.45 -39.45 -37.12
CA LEU A 1257 33.81 -38.73 -35.89
C LEU A 1257 35.21 -38.07 -35.80
N TRP A 1258 35.71 -37.50 -36.90
CA TRP A 1258 36.49 -36.25 -36.83
C TRP A 1258 35.55 -35.04 -36.96
N GLY A 1259 34.61 -34.91 -36.02
CA GLY A 1259 33.62 -33.83 -36.00
C GLY A 1259 34.13 -32.58 -35.28
N THR A 1260 34.31 -31.48 -36.01
CA THR A 1260 34.72 -30.19 -35.43
C THR A 1260 33.54 -29.52 -34.74
N LEU A 1261 33.52 -29.52 -33.40
CA LEU A 1261 32.49 -28.84 -32.61
C LEU A 1261 32.73 -27.32 -32.56
N SER A 1262 32.34 -26.64 -33.64
CA SER A 1262 32.29 -25.17 -33.69
C SER A 1262 31.05 -24.65 -32.97
N LEU A 1263 31.22 -24.03 -31.80
CA LEU A 1263 30.15 -23.34 -31.10
C LEU A 1263 29.83 -22.01 -31.79
N GLY A 1264 28.73 -21.96 -32.55
CA GLY A 1264 28.23 -20.75 -33.20
C GLY A 1264 26.71 -20.82 -33.38
N SER A 1265 26.03 -19.76 -32.92
CA SER A 1265 24.56 -19.55 -32.80
C SER A 1265 23.80 -20.64 -32.05
#